data_AF-A0A1G9H9N3-F1
#
_entry.id   AF-A0A1G9H9N3-F1
#
_cell.length_a   1.000
_cell.length_b   1.000
_cell.length_c   1.000
_cell.angle_alpha   90.00
_cell.angle_beta   90.00
_cell.angle_gamma   90.00
#
_symmetry.space_group_name_H-M   'P 1'
#
loop_
_entity.id
_entity.type
_entity.pdbx_description
1 polymer ?
#
loop_
_entity_poly.entity_id
_entity_poly.type
_entity_poly.pdbx_seq_one_letter_code
_entity_poly.pdbx_strand_id
1 'polypeptide(L)'
;MSAKLYALGRWCFRNGGRVLLIWLLALAVLGGAGFALQGRFNDTFEIPGSSSQEALKRLNMTFPQGSALTATAIVVAPDGQDINQLRDEVEALLPEFEQAGIVDEVRSPWFEFVEGQVSDDGRAALVSLTLNVSETPNPEQLAEIVEAGERVQEALPPGSEVVMGGQAFEIELPELSITEAFGVILSFVVLLIMLGSVLAAIIPIVTALLGVAFAMALMLGATGVMEINSVTPMLAVMLGLAVGIDYALFIFSRHRDQLRMGMAAEESMARAIGTAGSAVVFAGITNAIALSGLAIAGIPFLTVMGVFAAIAVAFAVVIALTLLPALGGFLGERMRPKKVRDAMAAGEAPRVRKAMPRNPFSWWVGVTSSHPIATIIAVVAVLGVATAPAANLVLSLPNAGQSPAERSSRIAYDLQAEHFGPGYNAPLVITAGIIGSTDPLGLVDELRTEVEAVEGVDRVVMAVPNQHADTALIQLIPTTASDDPATVGTVERLREVTDSWEESRGIEADVTGFTAVQLDVTSRLGAAVWPFGFLVVGLTLVLLAAVFRSVWVPIKTAVGFLLSVGASFGLTQLVFNEGWFKELINLEKPEAIISFLPILLIGILFGLAMDYEIFIVSRIREEYVHGKSAMDSIRHGFVASGPVVTAAALVMFAVFAFFVPAGMMAIKQIAFALAVGVAIDAFLVRMTLVPAVLALLGDRAWWMPKWLDRALPEFDMEGEVLTKQLALRNWPGTDAVLHAEEVAVEGVLAPVSLQARRGQVVGLVGPLGARTGAALALSGRLAIESGRARVAGALLPESAGAVRRRVDYVDLAGTGDVVAALGRLAPRPGSVVFIDHVDVVGTPAEVRALQGVAELARTNQDFALVCCAGSEGVLTAVTPDDVVAVGAPAQEEVLV
;
A
#
# COMPACT_ATOMS: atom_id res chain seq x y z
N MET A 1 14.07 5.64 -16.84
CA MET A 1 12.88 6.27 -16.21
C MET A 1 13.21 7.66 -15.69
N SER A 2 14.29 7.79 -14.93
CA SER A 2 14.85 9.00 -14.32
C SER A 2 14.94 10.22 -15.24
N ALA A 3 15.37 10.06 -16.50
CA ALA A 3 15.41 11.17 -17.47
C ALA A 3 14.04 11.75 -17.83
N LYS A 4 12.98 10.91 -17.89
CA LYS A 4 11.61 11.38 -18.13
C LYS A 4 11.06 12.13 -16.92
N LEU A 5 11.34 11.59 -15.72
CA LEU A 5 10.96 12.24 -14.46
C LEU A 5 11.67 13.58 -14.28
N TYR A 6 12.95 13.68 -14.64
CA TYR A 6 13.68 14.94 -14.67
C TYR A 6 13.00 15.97 -15.60
N ALA A 7 12.62 15.56 -16.81
CA ALA A 7 11.93 16.44 -17.76
C ALA A 7 10.55 16.87 -17.24
N LEU A 8 9.81 15.95 -16.61
CA LEU A 8 8.51 16.22 -15.98
C LEU A 8 8.65 17.23 -14.84
N GLY A 9 9.57 16.99 -13.90
CA GLY A 9 9.82 17.89 -12.78
C GLY A 9 10.21 19.29 -13.23
N ARG A 10 11.04 19.39 -14.28
CA ARG A 10 11.41 20.67 -14.89
C ARG A 10 10.22 21.39 -15.52
N TRP A 11 9.35 20.65 -16.23
CA TRP A 11 8.16 21.22 -16.84
C TRP A 11 7.16 21.71 -15.78
N CYS A 12 6.91 20.91 -14.74
CA CYS A 12 6.04 21.27 -13.63
C CYS A 12 6.54 22.50 -12.88
N PHE A 13 7.86 22.59 -12.62
CA PHE A 13 8.47 23.75 -11.98
C PHE A 13 8.25 25.03 -12.77
N ARG A 14 8.40 24.99 -14.10
CA ARG A 14 8.20 26.15 -14.99
C ARG A 14 6.74 26.53 -15.18
N ASN A 15 5.83 25.56 -15.13
CA ASN A 15 4.40 25.74 -15.40
C ASN A 15 3.55 25.61 -14.13
N GLY A 16 4.11 25.98 -12.96
CA GLY A 16 3.50 25.69 -11.66
C GLY A 16 2.03 26.11 -11.54
N GLY A 17 1.66 27.28 -12.08
CA GLY A 17 0.27 27.75 -12.09
C GLY A 17 -0.68 26.93 -12.94
N ARG A 18 -0.22 26.41 -14.09
CA ARG A 18 -1.04 25.52 -14.93
C ARG A 18 -1.25 24.18 -14.26
N VAL A 19 -0.19 23.62 -13.65
CA VAL A 19 -0.26 22.34 -12.93
C VAL A 19 -1.20 22.45 -11.73
N LEU A 20 -1.08 23.51 -10.93
CA LEU A 20 -1.97 23.75 -9.80
C LEU A 20 -3.43 23.91 -10.28
N LEU A 21 -3.68 24.67 -11.34
CA LEU A 21 -5.02 24.83 -11.90
C LEU A 21 -5.60 23.50 -12.38
N ILE A 22 -4.81 22.67 -13.06
CA ILE A 22 -5.26 21.33 -13.53
C ILE A 22 -5.68 20.47 -12.33
N TRP A 23 -4.88 20.44 -11.26
CA TRP A 23 -5.21 19.68 -10.06
C TRP A 23 -6.45 20.24 -9.35
N LEU A 24 -6.58 21.56 -9.20
CA LEU A 24 -7.78 22.15 -8.58
C LEU A 24 -9.04 21.89 -9.42
N LEU A 25 -8.95 21.95 -10.75
CA LEU A 25 -10.07 21.62 -11.63
C LEU A 25 -10.40 20.13 -11.58
N ALA A 26 -9.39 19.25 -11.58
CA ALA A 26 -9.60 17.83 -11.43
C ALA A 26 -10.27 17.51 -10.09
N LEU A 27 -9.89 18.18 -9.00
CA LEU A 27 -10.51 18.01 -7.70
C LEU A 27 -11.96 18.51 -7.70
N ALA A 28 -12.23 19.66 -8.32
CA ALA A 28 -13.59 20.19 -8.42
C ALA A 28 -14.50 19.26 -9.24
N VAL A 29 -14.01 18.71 -10.35
CA VAL A 29 -14.76 17.76 -11.19
C VAL A 29 -14.97 16.45 -10.47
N LEU A 30 -13.91 15.86 -9.91
CA LEU A 30 -13.98 14.56 -9.23
C LEU A 30 -14.75 14.64 -7.92
N GLY A 31 -14.57 15.72 -7.15
CA GLY A 31 -15.32 16.01 -5.93
C GLY A 31 -16.80 16.30 -6.21
N GLY A 32 -17.09 17.08 -7.26
CA GLY A 32 -18.47 17.31 -7.68
C GLY A 32 -19.17 16.03 -8.16
N ALA A 33 -18.47 15.19 -8.93
CA ALA A 33 -18.98 13.88 -9.34
C ALA A 33 -19.13 12.93 -8.14
N GLY A 34 -18.15 12.91 -7.24
CA GLY A 34 -18.17 12.09 -6.04
C GLY A 34 -19.37 12.42 -5.14
N PHE A 35 -19.61 13.70 -4.90
CA PHE A 35 -20.76 14.17 -4.14
C PHE A 35 -22.10 13.89 -4.85
N ALA A 36 -22.15 14.04 -6.18
CA ALA A 36 -23.37 13.80 -6.95
C ALA A 36 -23.74 12.31 -7.05
N LEU A 37 -22.75 11.42 -7.00
CA LEU A 37 -22.90 9.97 -7.11
C LEU A 37 -22.81 9.26 -5.75
N GLN A 38 -22.73 9.99 -4.63
CA GLN A 38 -22.52 9.36 -3.33
C GLN A 38 -23.71 8.47 -2.95
N GLY A 39 -23.41 7.19 -2.74
CA GLY A 39 -24.27 6.23 -2.08
C GLY A 39 -23.95 6.11 -0.59
N ARG A 40 -24.43 5.05 0.05
CA ARG A 40 -24.25 4.78 1.49
C ARG A 40 -23.05 3.87 1.73
N PHE A 41 -22.47 3.95 2.93
CA PHE A 41 -21.51 2.95 3.40
C PHE A 41 -22.27 1.70 3.88
N ASN A 42 -21.69 0.52 3.69
CA ASN A 42 -22.25 -0.75 4.16
C ASN A 42 -21.23 -1.46 5.05
N ASP A 43 -21.60 -1.68 6.31
CA ASP A 43 -20.76 -2.33 7.32
C ASP A 43 -21.10 -3.81 7.53
N THR A 44 -21.91 -4.40 6.63
CA THR A 44 -22.21 -5.83 6.66
C THR A 44 -20.98 -6.65 6.26
N PHE A 45 -20.52 -7.52 7.16
CA PHE A 45 -19.39 -8.41 6.89
C PHE A 45 -19.85 -9.71 6.21
N GLU A 46 -19.87 -9.69 4.88
CA GLU A 46 -20.23 -10.87 4.08
C GLU A 46 -19.03 -11.70 3.63
N ILE A 47 -19.22 -13.02 3.69
CA ILE A 47 -18.29 -14.01 3.16
C ILE A 47 -19.03 -14.98 2.25
N PRO A 48 -18.83 -14.88 0.92
CA PRO A 48 -19.47 -15.79 -0.01
C PRO A 48 -19.16 -17.27 0.28
N GLY A 49 -20.21 -18.07 0.42
CA GLY A 49 -20.14 -19.53 0.58
C GLY A 49 -19.66 -20.02 1.96
N SER A 50 -19.83 -19.25 3.04
CA SER A 50 -19.71 -19.78 4.41
C SER A 50 -21.05 -20.34 4.89
N SER A 51 -21.05 -21.33 5.80
CA SER A 51 -22.27 -21.95 6.31
C SER A 51 -23.16 -20.93 7.04
N SER A 52 -22.59 -20.04 7.85
CA SER A 52 -23.35 -18.96 8.50
C SER A 52 -24.06 -18.02 7.52
N GLN A 53 -23.45 -17.75 6.35
CA GLN A 53 -24.01 -16.89 5.32
C GLN A 53 -25.05 -17.63 4.47
N GLU A 54 -24.83 -18.91 4.19
CA GLU A 54 -25.84 -19.76 3.53
C GLU A 54 -27.08 -19.93 4.41
N ALA A 55 -26.89 -20.13 5.72
CA ALA A 55 -27.94 -20.14 6.72
C ALA A 55 -28.70 -18.81 6.78
N LEU A 56 -28.00 -17.67 6.80
CA LEU A 56 -28.63 -16.34 6.77
C LEU A 56 -29.42 -16.12 5.47
N LYS A 57 -28.90 -16.62 4.34
CA LYS A 57 -29.59 -16.55 3.05
C LYS A 57 -30.81 -17.46 2.99
N ARG A 58 -30.74 -18.67 3.58
CA ARG A 58 -31.87 -19.59 3.76
C ARG A 58 -32.92 -18.95 4.66
N LEU A 59 -32.51 -18.40 5.81
CA LEU A 59 -33.35 -17.66 6.74
C LEU A 59 -34.09 -16.52 6.03
N ASN A 60 -33.39 -15.73 5.22
CA ASN A 60 -34.00 -14.68 4.39
C ASN A 60 -35.09 -15.19 3.42
N MET A 61 -34.96 -16.43 2.92
CA MET A 61 -35.92 -17.03 1.99
C MET A 61 -37.11 -17.70 2.71
N THR A 62 -36.87 -18.37 3.83
CA THR A 62 -37.88 -19.20 4.53
C THR A 62 -38.51 -18.52 5.75
N PHE A 63 -37.82 -17.55 6.35
CA PHE A 63 -38.26 -16.72 7.47
C PHE A 63 -37.83 -15.23 7.26
N PRO A 64 -38.44 -14.49 6.31
CA PRO A 64 -38.05 -13.10 6.03
C PRO A 64 -38.15 -12.18 7.25
N GLN A 65 -39.07 -12.48 8.18
CA GLN A 65 -39.22 -11.74 9.45
C GLN A 65 -38.10 -12.05 10.46
N GLY A 66 -37.46 -13.22 10.37
CA GLY A 66 -36.36 -13.63 11.23
C GLY A 66 -35.00 -13.08 10.80
N SER A 67 -34.91 -12.51 9.59
CA SER A 67 -33.70 -11.93 9.00
C SER A 67 -33.80 -10.42 8.76
N ALA A 68 -34.94 -9.80 9.09
CA ALA A 68 -35.14 -8.37 9.00
C ALA A 68 -34.22 -7.62 9.97
N LEU A 69 -33.79 -6.42 9.58
CA LEU A 69 -32.97 -5.57 10.45
C LEU A 69 -33.79 -5.15 11.67
N THR A 70 -33.23 -5.32 12.87
CA THR A 70 -33.91 -4.97 14.12
C THR A 70 -33.22 -3.82 14.85
N ALA A 71 -34.05 -3.01 15.51
CA ALA A 71 -33.65 -2.13 16.60
C ALA A 71 -34.27 -2.64 17.90
N THR A 72 -33.67 -2.31 19.03
CA THR A 72 -34.14 -2.74 20.35
C THR A 72 -34.24 -1.53 21.26
N ALA A 73 -35.36 -1.34 21.96
CA ALA A 73 -35.45 -0.41 23.08
C ALA A 73 -35.29 -1.20 24.38
N ILE A 74 -34.26 -0.88 25.17
CA ILE A 74 -34.16 -1.39 26.55
C ILE A 74 -34.86 -0.39 27.46
N VAL A 75 -35.84 -0.86 28.23
CA VAL A 75 -36.60 -0.07 29.20
C VAL A 75 -36.24 -0.55 30.59
N VAL A 76 -35.62 0.31 31.39
CA VAL A 76 -35.20 0.02 32.77
C VAL A 76 -36.13 0.76 33.74
N ALA A 77 -36.66 0.04 34.72
CA ALA A 77 -37.54 0.58 35.74
C ALA A 77 -36.77 1.43 36.77
N PRO A 78 -37.42 2.44 37.40
CA PRO A 78 -36.81 3.25 38.45
C PRO A 78 -36.29 2.41 39.61
N ASP A 79 -35.20 2.83 40.24
CA ASP A 79 -34.58 2.13 41.39
C ASP A 79 -35.60 1.65 42.45
N GLY A 80 -35.58 0.34 42.71
CA GLY A 80 -36.46 -0.34 43.67
C GLY A 80 -37.87 -0.70 43.16
N GLN A 81 -38.22 -0.37 41.92
CA GLN A 81 -39.45 -0.81 41.26
C GLN A 81 -39.22 -2.01 40.31
N ASP A 82 -40.27 -2.78 40.07
CA ASP A 82 -40.28 -3.92 39.16
C ASP A 82 -40.92 -3.48 37.83
N ILE A 83 -40.29 -3.81 36.70
CA ILE A 83 -40.75 -3.44 35.36
C ILE A 83 -42.14 -4.01 35.05
N ASN A 84 -42.52 -5.13 35.67
CA ASN A 84 -43.85 -5.71 35.53
C ASN A 84 -44.95 -4.82 36.13
N GLN A 85 -44.61 -3.92 37.07
CA GLN A 85 -45.56 -2.93 37.59
C GLN A 85 -45.82 -1.81 36.58
N LEU A 86 -44.88 -1.59 35.66
CA LEU A 86 -44.98 -0.61 34.56
C LEU A 86 -45.51 -1.24 33.27
N ARG A 87 -45.93 -2.51 33.30
CA ARG A 87 -46.37 -3.24 32.10
C ARG A 87 -47.42 -2.49 31.29
N ASP A 88 -48.51 -2.08 31.94
CA ASP A 88 -49.62 -1.42 31.26
C ASP A 88 -49.19 -0.06 30.67
N GLU A 89 -48.24 0.62 31.33
CA GLU A 89 -47.68 1.90 30.88
C GLU A 89 -46.78 1.70 29.65
N VAL A 90 -45.87 0.71 29.69
CA VAL A 90 -45.01 0.36 28.56
C VAL A 90 -45.83 -0.14 27.37
N GLU A 91 -46.81 -1.02 27.58
CA GLU A 91 -47.69 -1.53 26.51
C GLU A 91 -48.51 -0.39 25.86
N ALA A 92 -48.98 0.58 26.64
CA ALA A 92 -49.69 1.75 26.12
C ALA A 92 -48.80 2.68 25.27
N LEU A 93 -47.48 2.61 25.43
CA LEU A 93 -46.50 3.45 24.74
C LEU A 93 -45.87 2.77 23.52
N LEU A 94 -46.06 1.47 23.31
CA LEU A 94 -45.58 0.77 22.09
C LEU A 94 -45.99 1.44 20.77
N PRO A 95 -47.22 2.00 20.62
CA PRO A 95 -47.61 2.71 19.41
C PRO A 95 -46.78 3.97 19.10
N GLU A 96 -46.00 4.51 20.05
CA GLU A 96 -45.07 5.62 19.78
C GLU A 96 -43.92 5.18 18.88
N PHE A 97 -43.46 3.93 19.01
CA PHE A 97 -42.46 3.34 18.12
C PHE A 97 -43.03 3.00 16.74
N GLU A 98 -44.30 2.56 16.66
CA GLU A 98 -44.98 2.29 15.38
C GLU A 98 -45.18 3.54 14.53
N GLN A 99 -45.21 4.73 15.16
CA GLN A 99 -45.30 6.00 14.45
C GLN A 99 -44.01 6.38 13.71
N ALA A 100 -42.87 5.76 14.05
CA ALA A 100 -41.63 5.97 13.31
C ALA A 100 -41.73 5.28 11.94
N GLY A 101 -41.61 6.04 10.85
CA GLY A 101 -41.89 5.56 9.49
C GLY A 101 -40.99 4.40 9.00
N ILE A 102 -39.88 4.14 9.69
CA ILE A 102 -38.96 3.02 9.43
C ILE A 102 -39.36 1.72 10.15
N VAL A 103 -40.23 1.76 11.15
CA VAL A 103 -40.62 0.57 11.94
C VAL A 103 -41.78 -0.15 11.25
N ASP A 104 -41.62 -1.45 11.01
CA ASP A 104 -42.64 -2.34 10.42
C ASP A 104 -43.48 -3.04 11.50
N GLU A 105 -42.80 -3.57 12.52
CA GLU A 105 -43.43 -4.35 13.61
C GLU A 105 -42.77 -3.98 14.94
N VAL A 106 -43.60 -3.72 15.95
CA VAL A 106 -43.18 -3.54 17.34
C VAL A 106 -43.63 -4.76 18.14
N ARG A 107 -42.68 -5.45 18.79
CA ARG A 107 -42.97 -6.64 19.60
C ARG A 107 -42.87 -6.31 21.08
N SER A 108 -43.95 -6.60 21.79
CA SER A 108 -44.05 -6.43 23.25
C SER A 108 -43.07 -7.35 23.99
N PRO A 109 -42.45 -6.87 25.10
CA PRO A 109 -41.66 -7.72 25.99
C PRO A 109 -42.45 -8.86 26.64
N TRP A 110 -43.78 -8.76 26.73
CA TRP A 110 -44.65 -9.77 27.37
C TRP A 110 -45.38 -10.65 26.36
N PHE A 111 -44.85 -10.79 25.15
CA PHE A 111 -45.45 -11.64 24.12
C PHE A 111 -45.38 -13.13 24.49
N GLU A 112 -46.52 -13.84 24.41
CA GLU A 112 -46.69 -15.21 24.94
C GLU A 112 -45.73 -16.25 24.33
N PHE A 113 -45.20 -15.99 23.12
CA PHE A 113 -44.34 -16.93 22.39
C PHE A 113 -42.85 -16.57 22.41
N VAL A 114 -42.43 -15.54 23.17
CA VAL A 114 -41.01 -15.19 23.32
C VAL A 114 -40.66 -15.11 24.81
N GLU A 115 -39.75 -15.96 25.26
CA GLU A 115 -39.22 -15.93 26.62
C GLU A 115 -37.99 -15.00 26.72
N GLY A 116 -37.67 -14.52 27.94
CA GLY A 116 -36.44 -13.77 28.20
C GLY A 116 -36.40 -12.31 27.73
N GLN A 117 -37.54 -11.72 27.31
CA GLN A 117 -37.62 -10.28 26.99
C GLN A 117 -37.82 -9.40 28.24
N VAL A 118 -38.08 -10.00 29.39
CA VAL A 118 -38.07 -9.35 30.71
C VAL A 118 -36.94 -9.98 31.51
N SER A 119 -36.13 -9.14 32.15
CA SER A 119 -34.94 -9.59 32.88
C SER A 119 -35.31 -10.45 34.09
N ASP A 120 -34.44 -11.40 34.44
CA ASP A 120 -34.67 -12.32 35.56
C ASP A 120 -34.69 -11.57 36.92
N ASP A 121 -34.06 -10.39 37.00
CA ASP A 121 -34.11 -9.48 38.16
C ASP A 121 -35.38 -8.61 38.21
N GLY A 122 -36.24 -8.66 37.18
CA GLY A 122 -37.48 -7.90 37.07
C GLY A 122 -37.27 -6.39 36.90
N ARG A 123 -36.08 -5.94 36.51
CA ARG A 123 -35.72 -4.51 36.41
C ARG A 123 -35.83 -3.93 35.01
N ALA A 124 -35.67 -4.75 33.97
CA ALA A 124 -35.58 -4.29 32.59
C ALA A 124 -36.45 -5.13 31.64
N ALA A 125 -36.88 -4.50 30.55
CA ALA A 125 -37.63 -5.13 29.47
C ALA A 125 -37.07 -4.71 28.11
N LEU A 126 -37.06 -5.63 27.15
CA LEU A 126 -36.60 -5.43 25.78
C LEU A 126 -37.80 -5.33 24.83
N VAL A 127 -37.96 -4.16 24.20
CA VAL A 127 -38.92 -3.96 23.11
C VAL A 127 -38.18 -4.17 21.80
N SER A 128 -38.60 -5.17 21.02
CA SER A 128 -37.99 -5.45 19.72
C SER A 128 -38.73 -4.71 18.60
N LEU A 129 -37.98 -3.97 17.78
CA LEU A 129 -38.48 -3.19 16.65
C LEU A 129 -37.95 -3.79 15.35
N THR A 130 -38.82 -4.30 14.49
CA THR A 130 -38.45 -4.77 13.15
C THR A 130 -38.52 -3.59 12.18
N LEU A 131 -37.48 -3.35 11.41
CA LEU A 131 -37.40 -2.22 10.49
C LEU A 131 -37.80 -2.63 9.06
N ASN A 132 -38.49 -1.73 8.35
CA ASN A 132 -38.97 -1.94 6.98
C ASN A 132 -37.88 -1.66 5.90
N VAL A 133 -36.61 -1.67 6.29
CA VAL A 133 -35.48 -1.39 5.39
C VAL A 133 -34.56 -2.59 5.24
N SER A 134 -34.09 -2.80 4.02
CA SER A 134 -33.10 -3.84 3.68
C SER A 134 -31.66 -3.32 3.73
N GLU A 135 -31.48 -2.00 3.82
CA GLU A 135 -30.19 -1.31 3.85
C GLU A 135 -29.97 -0.61 5.20
N THR A 136 -28.73 -0.24 5.48
CA THR A 136 -28.34 0.60 6.63
C THR A 136 -29.24 1.85 6.73
N PRO A 137 -29.93 2.05 7.88
CA PRO A 137 -30.72 3.25 8.15
C PRO A 137 -29.85 4.51 8.05
N ASN A 138 -30.40 5.59 7.50
CA ASN A 138 -29.70 6.88 7.50
C ASN A 138 -29.79 7.53 8.91
N PRO A 139 -28.95 8.54 9.22
CA PRO A 139 -28.98 9.17 10.55
C PRO A 139 -30.33 9.83 10.89
N GLU A 140 -31.09 10.29 9.89
CA GLU A 140 -32.43 10.84 10.10
C GLU A 140 -33.44 9.77 10.55
N GLN A 141 -33.37 8.58 9.94
CA GLN A 141 -34.19 7.42 10.28
C GLN A 141 -33.85 6.87 11.67
N LEU A 142 -32.56 6.82 12.03
CA LEU A 142 -32.15 6.45 13.39
C LEU A 142 -32.59 7.50 14.40
N ALA A 143 -32.48 8.79 14.05
CA ALA A 143 -32.96 9.88 14.91
C ALA A 143 -34.46 9.76 15.18
N GLU A 144 -35.27 9.38 14.20
CA GLU A 144 -36.72 9.16 14.38
C GLU A 144 -37.02 8.07 15.43
N ILE A 145 -36.24 6.98 15.43
CA ILE A 145 -36.35 5.90 16.43
C ILE A 145 -35.88 6.38 17.81
N VAL A 146 -34.79 7.16 17.87
CA VAL A 146 -34.29 7.75 19.13
C VAL A 146 -35.31 8.71 19.72
N GLU A 147 -35.90 9.60 18.91
CA GLU A 147 -36.96 10.53 19.33
C GLU A 147 -38.21 9.78 19.81
N ALA A 148 -38.52 8.62 19.24
CA ALA A 148 -39.58 7.75 19.78
C ALA A 148 -39.20 7.21 21.17
N GLY A 149 -37.97 6.73 21.36
CA GLY A 149 -37.46 6.31 22.67
C GLY A 149 -37.49 7.43 23.72
N GLU A 150 -37.10 8.65 23.35
CA GLU A 150 -37.15 9.84 24.21
C GLU A 150 -38.58 10.18 24.65
N ARG A 151 -39.56 10.12 23.72
CA ARG A 151 -40.98 10.31 24.05
C ARG A 151 -41.49 9.26 25.04
N VAL A 152 -41.09 8.00 24.85
CA VAL A 152 -41.43 6.92 25.77
C VAL A 152 -40.79 7.17 27.14
N GLN A 153 -39.54 7.62 27.18
CA GLN A 153 -38.86 7.97 28.43
C GLN A 153 -39.54 9.12 29.18
N GLU A 154 -39.97 10.17 28.47
CA GLU A 154 -40.69 11.32 29.07
C GLU A 154 -42.06 10.93 29.65
N ALA A 155 -42.71 9.93 29.06
CA ALA A 155 -44.01 9.44 29.50
C ALA A 155 -43.92 8.45 30.68
N LEU A 156 -42.79 7.77 30.86
CA LEU A 156 -42.55 6.84 31.96
C LEU A 156 -42.24 7.58 33.29
N PRO A 157 -42.40 6.91 34.44
CA PRO A 157 -42.12 7.52 35.74
C PRO A 157 -40.68 8.04 35.86
N PRO A 158 -40.45 9.14 36.60
CA PRO A 158 -39.11 9.69 36.82
C PRO A 158 -38.16 8.63 37.39
N GLY A 159 -36.99 8.49 36.77
CA GLY A 159 -36.00 7.45 37.11
C GLY A 159 -36.05 6.23 36.20
N SER A 160 -37.01 6.14 35.27
CA SER A 160 -36.97 5.16 34.18
C SER A 160 -35.96 5.58 33.12
N GLU A 161 -35.31 4.60 32.50
CA GLU A 161 -34.34 4.81 31.42
C GLU A 161 -34.79 4.03 30.18
N VAL A 162 -34.83 4.70 29.02
CA VAL A 162 -35.14 4.06 27.73
C VAL A 162 -34.00 4.34 26.79
N VAL A 163 -33.34 3.29 26.32
CA VAL A 163 -32.18 3.43 25.43
C VAL A 163 -32.38 2.62 24.18
N MET A 164 -32.12 3.25 23.03
CA MET A 164 -32.19 2.60 21.72
C MET A 164 -30.85 1.96 21.35
N GLY A 165 -30.91 0.69 20.98
CA GLY A 165 -29.79 -0.13 20.54
C GLY A 165 -30.22 -1.19 19.51
N GLY A 166 -29.50 -2.31 19.45
CA GLY A 166 -29.70 -3.35 18.44
C GLY A 166 -28.91 -3.11 17.15
N GLN A 167 -29.08 -4.01 16.19
CA GLN A 167 -28.26 -4.07 14.96
C GLN A 167 -28.28 -2.77 14.15
N ALA A 168 -29.42 -2.08 14.13
CA ALA A 168 -29.56 -0.80 13.43
C ALA A 168 -28.65 0.31 13.97
N PHE A 169 -28.25 0.25 15.25
CA PHE A 169 -27.43 1.25 15.94
C PHE A 169 -25.95 0.87 16.03
N GLU A 170 -25.57 -0.34 15.60
CA GLU A 170 -24.18 -0.81 15.59
C GLU A 170 -23.34 -0.21 14.45
N ILE A 171 -23.99 0.44 13.48
CA ILE A 171 -23.34 0.92 12.25
C ILE A 171 -22.77 2.33 12.47
N GLU A 172 -21.44 2.46 12.39
CA GLU A 172 -20.74 3.73 12.62
C GLU A 172 -20.69 4.59 11.35
N LEU A 173 -21.39 5.73 11.39
CA LEU A 173 -21.25 6.74 10.35
C LEU A 173 -19.90 7.48 10.49
N PRO A 174 -19.08 7.57 9.43
CA PRO A 174 -17.80 8.24 9.50
C PRO A 174 -17.98 9.75 9.62
N GLU A 175 -17.62 10.31 10.77
CA GLU A 175 -17.54 11.76 10.99
C GLU A 175 -16.08 12.23 10.98
N LEU A 176 -15.80 13.29 10.23
CA LEU A 176 -14.50 13.97 10.29
C LEU A 176 -14.36 14.64 11.65
N SER A 177 -13.67 13.97 12.56
CA SER A 177 -13.47 14.48 13.90
C SER A 177 -12.45 15.63 13.91
N ILE A 178 -12.64 16.59 14.83
CA ILE A 178 -11.66 17.66 15.15
C ILE A 178 -10.28 17.07 15.43
N THR A 179 -10.24 15.81 15.85
CA THR A 179 -9.01 15.07 16.13
C THR A 179 -8.12 14.98 14.89
N GLU A 180 -8.61 14.69 13.69
CA GLU A 180 -7.76 14.61 12.48
C GLU A 180 -6.90 15.88 12.26
N ALA A 181 -7.43 17.05 12.60
CA ALA A 181 -6.70 18.31 12.52
C ALA A 181 -5.49 18.35 13.46
N PHE A 182 -5.57 17.74 14.66
CA PHE A 182 -4.46 17.64 15.59
C PHE A 182 -3.33 16.73 15.08
N GLY A 183 -3.65 15.61 14.42
CA GLY A 183 -2.65 14.75 13.79
C GLY A 183 -1.84 15.47 12.71
N VAL A 184 -2.53 16.30 11.92
CA VAL A 184 -1.89 17.20 10.95
C VAL A 184 -1.01 18.26 11.64
N ILE A 185 -1.47 18.84 12.76
CA ILE A 185 -0.70 19.81 13.55
C ILE A 185 0.57 19.18 14.13
N LEU A 186 0.49 17.97 14.68
CA LEU A 186 1.65 17.28 15.22
C LEU A 186 2.66 16.94 14.12
N SER A 187 2.18 16.42 12.99
CA SER A 187 3.00 16.18 11.79
C SER A 187 3.69 17.47 11.34
N PHE A 188 2.98 18.60 11.37
CA PHE A 188 3.55 19.93 11.10
C PHE A 188 4.65 20.29 12.09
N VAL A 189 4.48 20.05 13.40
CA VAL A 189 5.51 20.30 14.42
C VAL A 189 6.76 19.45 14.16
N VAL A 190 6.59 18.15 13.87
CA VAL A 190 7.72 17.25 13.57
C VAL A 190 8.46 17.72 12.31
N LEU A 191 7.73 18.02 11.23
CA LEU A 191 8.31 18.55 9.99
C LEU A 191 8.99 19.90 10.20
N LEU A 192 8.43 20.76 11.05
CA LEU A 192 9.00 22.07 11.39
C LEU A 192 10.34 21.92 12.10
N ILE A 193 10.44 21.00 13.07
CA ILE A 193 11.69 20.70 13.79
C ILE A 193 12.74 20.15 12.81
N MET A 194 12.35 19.20 11.95
CA MET A 194 13.28 18.54 11.02
C MET A 194 13.75 19.45 9.88
N LEU A 195 12.85 20.21 9.27
CA LEU A 195 13.14 21.06 8.12
C LEU A 195 13.62 22.46 8.54
N GLY A 196 13.38 22.89 9.78
CA GLY A 196 13.77 24.19 10.30
C GLY A 196 13.16 25.37 9.52
N SER A 197 12.00 25.17 8.88
CA SER A 197 11.33 26.16 8.05
C SER A 197 9.84 25.86 7.96
N VAL A 198 9.00 26.82 8.35
CA VAL A 198 7.53 26.72 8.29
C VAL A 198 7.06 26.37 6.89
N LEU A 199 7.56 27.09 5.89
CA LEU A 199 7.15 26.89 4.50
C LEU A 199 7.53 25.50 3.98
N ALA A 200 8.67 24.97 4.41
CA ALA A 200 9.10 23.63 4.06
C ALA A 200 8.23 22.54 4.70
N ALA A 201 7.68 22.79 5.89
CA ALA A 201 6.81 21.85 6.60
C ALA A 201 5.38 21.85 6.05
N ILE A 202 4.85 23.00 5.59
CA ILE A 202 3.48 23.10 5.07
C ILE A 202 3.32 22.32 3.75
N ILE A 203 4.34 22.33 2.88
CA ILE A 203 4.20 21.78 1.53
C ILE A 203 3.88 20.27 1.53
N PRO A 204 4.64 19.41 2.24
CA PRO A 204 4.30 17.99 2.33
C PRO A 204 2.87 17.73 2.82
N ILE A 205 2.41 18.51 3.81
CA ILE A 205 1.06 18.39 4.37
C ILE A 205 0.00 18.77 3.35
N VAL A 206 0.15 19.90 2.67
CA VAL A 206 -0.80 20.35 1.65
C VAL A 206 -0.89 19.33 0.50
N THR A 207 0.25 18.79 0.05
CA THR A 207 0.25 17.76 -1.00
C THR A 207 -0.41 16.46 -0.54
N ALA A 208 -0.19 16.05 0.72
CA ALA A 208 -0.81 14.85 1.27
C ALA A 208 -2.32 15.01 1.43
N LEU A 209 -2.78 16.15 1.98
CA LEU A 209 -4.21 16.47 2.12
C LEU A 209 -4.92 16.50 0.76
N LEU A 210 -4.29 17.06 -0.28
CA LEU A 210 -4.86 17.03 -1.62
C LEU A 210 -4.96 15.59 -2.15
N GLY A 211 -3.95 14.75 -1.92
CA GLY A 211 -4.00 13.33 -2.30
C GLY A 211 -5.13 12.57 -1.62
N VAL A 212 -5.31 12.80 -0.32
CA VAL A 212 -6.43 12.24 0.45
C VAL A 212 -7.76 12.75 -0.09
N ALA A 213 -7.88 14.05 -0.39
CA ALA A 213 -9.11 14.62 -0.95
C ALA A 213 -9.48 13.98 -2.30
N PHE A 214 -8.51 13.67 -3.17
CA PHE A 214 -8.74 12.93 -4.41
C PHE A 214 -9.20 11.49 -4.15
N ALA A 215 -8.55 10.79 -3.23
CA ALA A 215 -8.93 9.43 -2.87
C ALA A 215 -10.34 9.37 -2.29
N MET A 216 -10.67 10.30 -1.38
CA MET A 216 -12.00 10.43 -0.77
C MET A 216 -13.07 10.78 -1.78
N ALA A 217 -12.82 11.75 -2.67
CA ALA A 217 -13.78 12.12 -3.71
C ALA A 217 -14.07 10.95 -4.67
N LEU A 218 -13.06 10.15 -5.02
CA LEU A 218 -13.27 8.94 -5.82
C LEU A 218 -14.05 7.88 -5.04
N MET A 219 -13.71 7.67 -3.77
CA MET A 219 -14.37 6.70 -2.90
C MET A 219 -15.85 7.03 -2.69
N LEU A 220 -16.17 8.29 -2.38
CA LEU A 220 -17.55 8.77 -2.26
C LEU A 220 -18.32 8.57 -3.56
N GLY A 221 -17.73 8.83 -4.72
CA GLY A 221 -18.41 8.54 -6.00
C GLY A 221 -18.61 7.05 -6.25
N ALA A 222 -17.74 6.20 -5.71
CA ALA A 222 -17.83 4.76 -5.87
C ALA A 222 -18.90 4.13 -4.98
N THR A 223 -19.26 4.74 -3.84
CA THR A 223 -20.34 4.21 -2.98
C THR A 223 -21.70 4.15 -3.68
N GLY A 224 -21.91 4.92 -4.75
CA GLY A 224 -23.13 4.84 -5.57
C GLY A 224 -23.25 3.61 -6.46
N VAL A 225 -22.17 2.84 -6.65
CA VAL A 225 -22.14 1.67 -7.55
C VAL A 225 -21.55 0.41 -6.92
N MET A 226 -20.88 0.53 -5.78
CA MET A 226 -20.33 -0.59 -5.02
C MET A 226 -20.44 -0.32 -3.53
N GLU A 227 -20.50 -1.40 -2.75
CA GLU A 227 -20.53 -1.31 -1.29
C GLU A 227 -19.12 -1.06 -0.74
N ILE A 228 -19.03 -0.08 0.17
CA ILE A 228 -17.79 0.30 0.82
C ILE A 228 -18.06 0.39 2.33
N ASN A 229 -17.20 -0.25 3.12
CA ASN A 229 -17.27 -0.21 4.58
C ASN A 229 -16.70 1.10 5.14
N SER A 230 -17.26 1.60 6.25
CA SER A 230 -16.93 2.86 6.94
C SER A 230 -15.48 2.96 7.43
N VAL A 231 -14.79 1.83 7.65
CA VAL A 231 -13.36 1.76 8.00
C VAL A 231 -12.46 2.13 6.80
N THR A 232 -12.92 1.89 5.56
CA THR A 232 -12.14 2.12 4.34
C THR A 232 -11.74 3.59 4.13
N PRO A 233 -12.65 4.58 4.25
CA PRO A 233 -12.29 6.00 4.23
C PRO A 233 -11.22 6.38 5.24
N MET A 234 -11.35 5.91 6.48
CA MET A 234 -10.44 6.27 7.57
C MET A 234 -9.04 5.70 7.34
N LEU A 235 -8.95 4.47 6.82
CA LEU A 235 -7.68 3.91 6.38
C LEU A 235 -7.07 4.68 5.20
N ALA A 236 -7.88 5.12 4.24
CA ALA A 236 -7.39 5.91 3.10
C ALA A 236 -6.83 7.27 3.55
N VAL A 237 -7.47 7.94 4.51
CA VAL A 237 -6.97 9.19 5.13
C VAL A 237 -5.66 8.92 5.86
N MET A 238 -5.65 7.95 6.76
CA MET A 238 -4.49 7.63 7.59
C MET A 238 -3.26 7.24 6.74
N LEU A 239 -3.43 6.37 5.75
CA LEU A 239 -2.36 5.94 4.85
C LEU A 239 -1.97 7.02 3.85
N GLY A 240 -2.95 7.72 3.27
CA GLY A 240 -2.71 8.81 2.31
C GLY A 240 -1.93 9.96 2.93
N LEU A 241 -2.21 10.31 4.19
CA LEU A 241 -1.42 11.28 4.95
C LEU A 241 0.00 10.77 5.23
N ALA A 242 0.15 9.59 5.81
CA ALA A 242 1.46 9.05 6.17
C ALA A 242 2.39 8.95 4.94
N VAL A 243 1.93 8.26 3.90
CA VAL A 243 2.68 8.02 2.67
C VAL A 243 2.89 9.30 1.86
N GLY A 244 1.85 10.14 1.74
CA GLY A 244 1.92 11.40 1.00
C GLY A 244 2.90 12.39 1.61
N ILE A 245 2.93 12.51 2.94
CA ILE A 245 3.90 13.36 3.63
C ILE A 245 5.31 12.82 3.43
N ASP A 246 5.52 11.50 3.54
CA ASP A 246 6.85 10.90 3.41
C ASP A 246 7.44 11.08 2.00
N TYR A 247 6.66 10.77 0.95
CA TYR A 247 7.11 10.95 -0.44
C TYR A 247 7.44 12.40 -0.77
N ALA A 248 6.63 13.34 -0.27
CA ALA A 248 6.93 14.75 -0.42
C ALA A 248 8.19 15.14 0.37
N LEU A 249 8.32 14.73 1.64
CA LEU A 249 9.47 14.99 2.48
C LEU A 249 10.76 14.47 1.84
N PHE A 250 10.75 13.27 1.27
CA PHE A 250 11.93 12.64 0.68
C PHE A 250 12.46 13.42 -0.53
N ILE A 251 11.58 13.71 -1.49
CA ILE A 251 11.93 14.52 -2.68
C ILE A 251 12.39 15.91 -2.25
N PHE A 252 11.71 16.50 -1.27
CA PHE A 252 11.98 17.85 -0.81
C PHE A 252 13.28 17.97 -0.01
N SER A 253 13.62 16.95 0.78
CA SER A 253 14.90 16.83 1.47
C SER A 253 16.05 16.82 0.46
N ARG A 254 15.92 16.01 -0.60
CA ARG A 254 16.91 15.95 -1.71
C ARG A 254 17.07 17.30 -2.41
N HIS A 255 15.97 17.97 -2.72
CA HIS A 255 15.98 19.30 -3.33
C HIS A 255 16.67 20.35 -2.43
N ARG A 256 16.41 20.31 -1.12
CA ARG A 256 17.06 21.21 -0.15
C ARG A 256 18.55 20.95 -0.02
N ASP A 257 18.98 19.69 -0.02
CA ASP A 257 20.41 19.35 0.02
C ASP A 257 21.14 19.83 -1.24
N GLN A 258 20.51 19.73 -2.41
CA GLN A 258 21.05 20.28 -3.66
C GLN A 258 21.10 21.83 -3.63
N LEU A 259 20.10 22.51 -3.06
CA LEU A 259 20.11 23.96 -2.85
C LEU A 259 21.22 24.40 -1.87
N ARG A 260 21.50 23.59 -0.83
CA ARG A 260 22.63 23.82 0.09
C ARG A 260 23.97 23.79 -0.63
N MET A 261 24.10 22.97 -1.65
CA MET A 261 25.30 22.85 -2.49
C MET A 261 25.44 23.96 -3.54
N GLY A 262 24.52 24.95 -3.57
CA GLY A 262 24.61 26.07 -4.51
C GLY A 262 23.85 25.87 -5.83
N MET A 263 23.18 24.73 -6.03
CA MET A 263 22.43 24.46 -7.27
C MET A 263 21.27 25.45 -7.48
N ALA A 264 20.95 25.78 -8.73
CA ALA A 264 19.79 26.61 -9.07
C ALA A 264 18.48 25.85 -8.77
N ALA A 265 17.43 26.56 -8.32
CA ALA A 265 16.17 25.93 -7.91
C ALA A 265 15.51 25.05 -8.98
N GLU A 266 15.47 25.49 -10.25
CA GLU A 266 14.89 24.71 -11.36
C GLU A 266 15.65 23.38 -11.57
N GLU A 267 16.98 23.44 -11.65
CA GLU A 267 17.83 22.28 -11.86
C GLU A 267 17.77 21.32 -10.66
N SER A 268 17.77 21.89 -9.45
CA SER A 268 17.64 21.14 -8.21
C SER A 268 16.33 20.36 -8.16
N MET A 269 15.19 21.02 -8.42
CA MET A 269 13.90 20.31 -8.38
C MET A 269 13.82 19.24 -9.47
N ALA A 270 14.28 19.53 -10.69
CA ALA A 270 14.30 18.56 -11.78
C ALA A 270 15.18 17.34 -11.43
N ARG A 271 16.36 17.56 -10.84
CA ARG A 271 17.25 16.47 -10.42
C ARG A 271 16.68 15.69 -9.25
N ALA A 272 16.04 16.35 -8.27
CA ALA A 272 15.37 15.68 -7.17
C ALA A 272 14.24 14.75 -7.67
N ILE A 273 13.39 15.20 -8.59
CA ILE A 273 12.34 14.35 -9.19
C ILE A 273 12.96 13.22 -10.05
N GLY A 274 14.05 13.51 -10.75
CA GLY A 274 14.76 12.51 -11.55
C GLY A 274 15.41 11.38 -10.74
N THR A 275 15.85 11.64 -9.50
CA THR A 275 16.56 10.65 -8.67
C THR A 275 15.74 10.15 -7.47
N ALA A 276 15.21 11.07 -6.66
CA ALA A 276 14.39 10.71 -5.50
C ALA A 276 12.98 10.32 -5.95
N GLY A 277 12.46 10.97 -7.00
CA GLY A 277 11.14 10.64 -7.55
C GLY A 277 11.08 9.24 -8.19
N SER A 278 12.16 8.72 -8.77
CA SER A 278 12.19 7.34 -9.28
C SER A 278 12.05 6.31 -8.16
N ALA A 279 12.73 6.54 -7.03
CA ALA A 279 12.58 5.72 -5.85
C ALA A 279 11.16 5.80 -5.27
N VAL A 280 10.55 6.99 -5.24
CA VAL A 280 9.14 7.18 -4.80
C VAL A 280 8.14 6.43 -5.69
N VAL A 281 8.34 6.40 -7.01
CA VAL A 281 7.45 5.61 -7.89
C VAL A 281 7.56 4.12 -7.57
N PHE A 282 8.78 3.64 -7.35
CA PHE A 282 9.01 2.23 -7.09
C PHE A 282 8.46 1.78 -5.73
N ALA A 283 8.68 2.60 -4.70
CA ALA A 283 8.03 2.53 -3.39
C ALA A 283 6.51 2.45 -3.52
N GLY A 284 5.91 3.43 -4.21
CA GLY A 284 4.48 3.50 -4.42
C GLY A 284 3.89 2.33 -5.20
N ILE A 285 4.59 1.80 -6.21
CA ILE A 285 4.17 0.59 -6.93
C ILE A 285 4.22 -0.62 -6.00
N THR A 286 5.29 -0.76 -5.21
CA THR A 286 5.43 -1.88 -4.26
C THR A 286 4.29 -1.86 -3.24
N ASN A 287 4.00 -0.68 -2.68
CA ASN A 287 2.91 -0.50 -1.73
C ASN A 287 1.53 -0.73 -2.38
N ALA A 288 1.30 -0.21 -3.60
CA ALA A 288 0.06 -0.46 -4.34
C ALA A 288 -0.15 -1.96 -4.62
N ILE A 289 0.90 -2.72 -4.95
CA ILE A 289 0.79 -4.17 -5.15
C ILE A 289 0.53 -4.89 -3.82
N ALA A 290 1.22 -4.52 -2.74
CA ALA A 290 1.00 -5.12 -1.42
C ALA A 290 -0.45 -4.94 -0.94
N LEU A 291 -0.99 -3.72 -1.10
CA LEU A 291 -2.37 -3.39 -0.74
C LEU A 291 -3.39 -4.06 -1.68
N SER A 292 -3.12 -4.08 -2.99
CA SER A 292 -3.97 -4.83 -3.94
C SER A 292 -3.92 -6.35 -3.70
N GLY A 293 -2.86 -6.84 -3.07
CA GLY A 293 -2.70 -8.25 -2.68
C GLY A 293 -3.78 -8.73 -1.70
N LEU A 294 -4.47 -7.84 -0.99
CA LEU A 294 -5.62 -8.20 -0.16
C LEU A 294 -6.74 -8.87 -0.97
N ALA A 295 -6.82 -8.60 -2.27
CA ALA A 295 -7.76 -9.27 -3.18
C ALA A 295 -7.61 -10.80 -3.20
N ILE A 296 -6.41 -11.30 -2.91
CA ILE A 296 -6.11 -12.74 -2.91
C ILE A 296 -6.72 -13.46 -1.71
N ALA A 297 -7.10 -12.73 -0.65
CA ALA A 297 -7.84 -13.30 0.46
C ALA A 297 -9.24 -13.81 0.04
N GLY A 298 -9.77 -13.36 -1.10
CA GLY A 298 -11.10 -13.75 -1.57
C GLY A 298 -12.24 -13.15 -0.74
N ILE A 299 -11.95 -12.10 0.03
CA ILE A 299 -12.91 -11.42 0.91
C ILE A 299 -13.25 -10.06 0.27
N PRO A 300 -14.52 -9.80 -0.11
CA PRO A 300 -14.89 -8.61 -0.86
C PRO A 300 -14.51 -7.28 -0.18
N PHE A 301 -14.86 -7.11 1.09
CA PHE A 301 -14.59 -5.85 1.80
C PHE A 301 -13.08 -5.57 1.93
N LEU A 302 -12.25 -6.59 2.14
CA LEU A 302 -10.78 -6.45 2.14
C LEU A 302 -10.22 -6.07 0.78
N THR A 303 -10.80 -6.61 -0.29
CA THR A 303 -10.41 -6.29 -1.66
C THR A 303 -10.68 -4.82 -1.96
N VAL A 304 -11.89 -4.34 -1.65
CA VAL A 304 -12.30 -2.94 -1.81
C VAL A 304 -11.37 -2.03 -1.01
N MET A 305 -11.14 -2.37 0.25
CA MET A 305 -10.29 -1.60 1.15
C MET A 305 -8.83 -1.52 0.67
N GLY A 306 -8.25 -2.65 0.24
CA GLY A 306 -6.91 -2.71 -0.33
C GLY A 306 -6.77 -1.91 -1.63
N VAL A 307 -7.77 -1.98 -2.51
CA VAL A 307 -7.78 -1.23 -3.78
C VAL A 307 -7.85 0.27 -3.54
N PHE A 308 -8.75 0.75 -2.66
CA PHE A 308 -8.83 2.18 -2.37
C PHE A 308 -7.61 2.70 -1.63
N ALA A 309 -7.02 1.92 -0.73
CA ALA A 309 -5.74 2.25 -0.12
C ALA A 309 -4.63 2.36 -1.18
N ALA A 310 -4.56 1.42 -2.13
CA ALA A 310 -3.61 1.49 -3.25
C ALA A 310 -3.84 2.72 -4.14
N ILE A 311 -5.10 3.11 -4.37
CA ILE A 311 -5.44 4.33 -5.12
C ILE A 311 -5.00 5.58 -4.35
N ALA A 312 -5.20 5.65 -3.04
CA ALA A 312 -4.72 6.76 -2.21
C ALA A 312 -3.20 6.93 -2.31
N VAL A 313 -2.46 5.82 -2.26
CA VAL A 313 -1.00 5.79 -2.47
C VAL A 313 -0.64 6.23 -3.89
N ALA A 314 -1.37 5.77 -4.91
CA ALA A 314 -1.13 6.17 -6.29
C ALA A 314 -1.32 7.69 -6.48
N PHE A 315 -2.38 8.28 -5.91
CA PHE A 315 -2.56 9.73 -5.91
C PHE A 315 -1.42 10.45 -5.19
N ALA A 316 -0.99 9.96 -4.02
CA ALA A 316 0.15 10.51 -3.29
C ALA A 316 1.43 10.54 -4.16
N VAL A 317 1.73 9.46 -4.89
CA VAL A 317 2.87 9.39 -5.83
C VAL A 317 2.72 10.40 -6.96
N VAL A 318 1.58 10.42 -7.65
CA VAL A 318 1.36 11.29 -8.81
C VAL A 318 1.44 12.77 -8.39
N ILE A 319 0.89 13.13 -7.23
CA ILE A 319 0.96 14.47 -6.66
C ILE A 319 2.39 14.83 -6.26
N ALA A 320 3.13 13.92 -5.61
CA ALA A 320 4.53 14.13 -5.24
C ALA A 320 5.44 14.33 -6.48
N LEU A 321 5.09 13.76 -7.63
CA LEU A 321 5.85 13.91 -8.87
C LEU A 321 5.45 15.12 -9.72
N THR A 322 4.27 15.70 -9.50
CA THR A 322 3.71 16.76 -10.35
C THR A 322 3.40 18.04 -9.61
N LEU A 323 2.59 17.98 -8.55
CA LEU A 323 2.19 19.16 -7.79
C LEU A 323 3.32 19.67 -6.90
N LEU A 324 4.08 18.77 -6.27
CA LEU A 324 5.23 19.16 -5.46
C LEU A 324 6.27 20.00 -6.23
N PRO A 325 6.76 19.60 -7.43
CA PRO A 325 7.66 20.46 -8.20
C PRO A 325 7.00 21.75 -8.68
N ALA A 326 5.68 21.76 -8.93
CA ALA A 326 4.93 22.98 -9.26
C ALA A 326 4.88 23.98 -8.10
N LEU A 327 4.60 23.52 -6.88
CA LEU A 327 4.69 24.32 -5.65
C LEU A 327 6.12 24.80 -5.41
N GLY A 328 7.11 23.95 -5.68
CA GLY A 328 8.53 24.33 -5.68
C GLY A 328 8.85 25.48 -6.64
N GLY A 329 8.20 25.53 -7.81
CA GLY A 329 8.32 26.62 -8.79
C GLY A 329 7.88 27.98 -8.26
N PHE A 330 6.76 28.03 -7.52
CA PHE A 330 6.28 29.27 -6.89
C PHE A 330 7.20 29.78 -5.79
N LEU A 331 7.87 28.87 -5.10
CA LEU A 331 8.73 29.18 -3.96
C LEU A 331 10.16 29.49 -4.41
N GLY A 332 10.64 28.84 -5.47
CA GLY A 332 11.95 29.03 -6.06
C GLY A 332 13.05 29.06 -5.01
N GLU A 333 13.83 30.14 -5.02
CA GLU A 333 14.96 30.33 -4.11
C GLU A 333 14.57 30.61 -2.64
N ARG A 334 13.29 30.84 -2.33
CA ARG A 334 12.82 31.00 -0.93
C ARG A 334 13.01 29.73 -0.11
N MET A 335 13.15 28.58 -0.77
CA MET A 335 13.36 27.28 -0.13
C MET A 335 14.81 27.03 0.25
N ARG A 336 15.74 27.86 -0.25
CA ARG A 336 17.15 27.78 0.11
C ARG A 336 17.29 28.08 1.60
N PRO A 337 18.02 27.24 2.36
CA PRO A 337 18.22 27.49 3.79
C PRO A 337 18.78 28.88 4.04
N LYS A 338 18.18 29.61 4.99
CA LYS A 338 18.45 31.04 5.23
C LYS A 338 19.94 31.37 5.32
N LYS A 339 20.72 30.58 6.08
CA LYS A 339 22.17 30.74 6.22
C LYS A 339 22.95 30.65 4.90
N VAL A 340 22.54 29.75 4.00
CA VAL A 340 23.18 29.55 2.68
C VAL A 340 22.78 30.67 1.73
N ARG A 341 21.53 31.11 1.79
CA ARG A 341 21.03 32.26 1.02
C ARG A 341 21.74 33.55 1.43
N ASP A 342 21.89 33.79 2.73
CA ASP A 342 22.55 34.98 3.27
C ASP A 342 24.05 34.99 2.94
N ALA A 343 24.72 33.83 2.98
CA ALA A 343 26.13 33.69 2.56
C ALA A 343 26.32 33.97 1.05
N MET A 344 25.45 33.43 0.19
CA MET A 344 25.50 33.74 -1.25
C MET A 344 25.13 35.20 -1.56
N ALA A 345 24.18 35.77 -0.84
CA ALA A 345 23.84 37.19 -0.97
C ALA A 345 25.00 38.10 -0.54
N ALA A 346 25.84 37.64 0.39
CA ALA A 346 27.09 38.30 0.79
C ALA A 346 28.27 38.04 -0.17
N GLY A 347 28.07 37.33 -1.28
CA GLY A 347 29.12 37.00 -2.25
C GLY A 347 30.11 35.94 -1.75
N GLU A 348 29.84 35.30 -0.60
CA GLU A 348 30.67 34.23 -0.09
C GLU A 348 30.38 32.94 -0.87
N ALA A 349 31.43 32.29 -1.38
CA ALA A 349 31.29 30.94 -1.90
C ALA A 349 30.71 30.06 -0.78
N PRO A 350 29.64 29.27 -1.03
CA PRO A 350 29.04 28.43 -0.01
C PRO A 350 30.12 27.51 0.54
N ARG A 351 30.63 27.82 1.75
CA ARG A 351 31.58 26.97 2.45
C ARG A 351 30.82 25.69 2.79
N VAL A 352 31.07 24.62 2.03
CA VAL A 352 30.73 23.26 2.42
C VAL A 352 31.53 23.00 3.68
N ARG A 353 30.96 23.36 4.84
CA ARG A 353 31.61 23.14 6.11
C ARG A 353 31.64 21.63 6.28
N LYS A 354 32.80 21.03 5.95
CA LYS A 354 33.21 19.67 6.28
C LYS A 354 33.42 19.52 7.80
N ALA A 355 32.65 20.26 8.59
CA ALA A 355 32.62 20.07 10.03
C ALA A 355 31.77 18.82 10.23
N MET A 356 32.42 17.71 10.59
CA MET A 356 31.74 16.65 11.31
C MET A 356 31.45 17.22 12.71
N PRO A 357 30.23 17.68 13.04
CA PRO A 357 29.81 17.55 14.43
C PRO A 357 29.93 16.06 14.77
N ARG A 358 30.14 15.70 16.04
CA ARG A 358 30.00 14.32 16.48
C ARG A 358 28.62 13.86 16.05
N ASN A 359 28.56 13.13 14.95
CA ASN A 359 27.31 12.83 14.31
C ASN A 359 26.71 11.67 15.12
N PRO A 360 25.55 11.82 15.78
CA PRO A 360 24.96 10.72 16.54
C PRO A 360 24.82 9.46 15.68
N PHE A 361 24.57 9.62 14.37
CA PHE A 361 24.52 8.51 13.42
C PHE A 361 25.86 7.82 13.19
N SER A 362 27.00 8.53 13.26
CA SER A 362 28.32 7.89 13.12
C SER A 362 28.69 7.07 14.35
N TRP A 363 28.26 7.51 15.54
CA TRP A 363 28.38 6.73 16.75
C TRP A 363 27.46 5.50 16.70
N TRP A 364 26.19 5.67 16.32
CA TRP A 364 25.20 4.59 16.24
C TRP A 364 25.64 3.48 15.26
N VAL A 365 26.03 3.84 14.04
CA VAL A 365 26.55 2.86 13.06
C VAL A 365 27.87 2.27 13.55
N GLY A 366 28.70 3.05 14.26
CA GLY A 366 29.93 2.58 14.87
C GLY A 366 29.69 1.45 15.86
N VAL A 367 28.76 1.63 16.80
CA VAL A 367 28.40 0.61 17.81
C VAL A 367 27.87 -0.65 17.15
N THR A 368 26.88 -0.50 16.26
CA THR A 368 26.19 -1.63 15.61
C THR A 368 27.10 -2.42 14.66
N SER A 369 28.01 -1.75 13.95
CA SER A 369 28.96 -2.41 13.05
C SER A 369 30.19 -3.00 13.75
N SER A 370 30.54 -2.55 14.96
CA SER A 370 31.74 -3.04 15.67
C SER A 370 31.52 -4.38 16.37
N HIS A 371 30.29 -4.68 16.79
CA HIS A 371 29.94 -5.94 17.45
C HIS A 371 28.69 -6.58 16.82
N PRO A 372 28.74 -6.92 15.51
CA PRO A 372 27.55 -7.24 14.73
C PRO A 372 26.78 -8.43 15.29
N ILE A 373 27.47 -9.49 15.75
CA ILE A 373 26.82 -10.69 16.31
C ILE A 373 26.07 -10.36 17.61
N ALA A 374 26.70 -9.61 18.52
CA ALA A 374 26.06 -9.22 19.78
C ALA A 374 24.83 -8.33 19.54
N THR A 375 24.93 -7.38 18.59
CA THR A 375 23.81 -6.54 18.19
C THR A 375 22.67 -7.35 17.58
N ILE A 376 22.96 -8.30 16.67
CA ILE A 376 21.94 -9.16 16.06
C ILE A 376 21.22 -9.97 17.13
N ILE A 377 21.96 -10.65 18.02
CA ILE A 377 21.37 -11.48 19.08
C ILE A 377 20.51 -10.62 20.01
N ALA A 378 20.99 -9.44 20.43
CA ALA A 378 20.25 -8.55 21.32
C ALA A 378 18.94 -8.06 20.67
N VAL A 379 18.99 -7.61 19.41
CA VAL A 379 17.78 -7.13 18.70
C VAL A 379 16.81 -8.29 18.47
N VAL A 380 17.27 -9.45 17.99
CA VAL A 380 16.41 -10.61 17.77
C VAL A 380 15.79 -11.10 19.08
N ALA A 381 16.53 -11.09 20.19
CA ALA A 381 16.00 -11.47 21.50
C ALA A 381 14.92 -10.48 21.98
N VAL A 382 15.16 -9.18 21.87
CA VAL A 382 14.17 -8.14 22.25
C VAL A 382 12.91 -8.27 21.40
N LEU A 383 13.05 -8.39 20.08
CA LEU A 383 11.90 -8.54 19.18
C LEU A 383 11.19 -9.89 19.38
N GLY A 384 11.92 -10.96 19.66
CA GLY A 384 11.37 -12.28 19.96
C GLY A 384 10.54 -12.27 21.26
N VAL A 385 11.03 -11.63 22.31
CA VAL A 385 10.27 -11.44 23.57
C VAL A 385 9.04 -10.57 23.33
N ALA A 386 9.15 -9.49 22.56
CA ALA A 386 8.02 -8.64 22.20
C ALA A 386 6.99 -9.35 21.30
N THR A 387 7.40 -10.40 20.56
CA THR A 387 6.52 -11.21 19.71
C THR A 387 5.79 -12.29 20.50
N ALA A 388 6.33 -12.78 21.62
CA ALA A 388 5.75 -13.89 22.37
C ALA A 388 4.26 -13.75 22.73
N PRO A 389 3.75 -12.56 23.12
CA PRO A 389 2.32 -12.38 23.43
C PRO A 389 1.41 -12.54 22.20
N ALA A 390 1.92 -12.39 20.98
CA ALA A 390 1.15 -12.55 19.74
C ALA A 390 0.56 -13.96 19.57
N ALA A 391 1.08 -14.96 20.30
CA ALA A 391 0.52 -16.31 20.28
C ALA A 391 -0.88 -16.40 20.92
N ASN A 392 -1.25 -15.43 21.77
CA ASN A 392 -2.52 -15.39 22.50
C ASN A 392 -3.42 -14.24 21.99
N LEU A 393 -3.42 -13.98 20.68
CA LEU A 393 -4.31 -12.98 20.09
C LEU A 393 -5.76 -13.45 20.17
N VAL A 394 -6.60 -12.63 20.81
CA VAL A 394 -8.05 -12.80 20.79
C VAL A 394 -8.62 -11.85 19.73
N LEU A 395 -9.28 -12.45 18.74
CA LEU A 395 -9.77 -11.75 17.56
C LEU A 395 -11.31 -11.73 17.52
N SER A 396 -11.90 -10.57 17.22
CA SER A 396 -13.34 -10.41 17.04
C SER A 396 -13.69 -9.43 15.92
N LEU A 397 -14.94 -9.48 15.44
CA LEU A 397 -15.49 -8.37 14.66
C LEU A 397 -15.91 -7.23 15.61
N PRO A 398 -15.96 -5.98 15.14
CA PRO A 398 -16.46 -4.86 15.94
C PRO A 398 -17.92 -5.06 16.33
N ASN A 399 -18.27 -4.72 17.58
CA ASN A 399 -19.63 -4.75 18.11
C ASN A 399 -19.91 -3.46 18.91
N ALA A 400 -21.16 -3.22 19.32
CA ALA A 400 -21.53 -2.04 20.13
C ALA A 400 -20.76 -1.93 21.46
N GLY A 401 -20.23 -3.05 21.98
CA GLY A 401 -19.39 -3.09 23.17
C GLY A 401 -18.09 -2.27 23.03
N GLN A 402 -17.66 -1.97 21.81
CA GLN A 402 -16.42 -1.24 21.50
C GLN A 402 -16.68 0.24 21.14
N SER A 403 -17.94 0.68 21.14
CA SER A 403 -18.32 2.06 20.85
C SER A 403 -18.02 3.00 22.04
N PRO A 404 -17.87 4.32 21.81
CA PRO A 404 -17.72 5.30 22.90
C PRO A 404 -18.84 5.25 23.94
N ALA A 405 -18.52 5.42 25.23
CA ALA A 405 -19.46 5.33 26.36
C ALA A 405 -20.70 6.24 26.26
N GLU A 406 -20.61 7.34 25.51
CA GLU A 406 -21.70 8.31 25.34
C GLU A 406 -22.74 7.89 24.27
N ARG A 407 -22.45 6.85 23.46
CA ARG A 407 -23.33 6.39 22.37
C ARG A 407 -24.49 5.55 22.92
N SER A 408 -25.69 5.72 22.37
CA SER A 408 -26.86 4.92 22.75
C SER A 408 -26.63 3.41 22.55
N SER A 409 -25.94 3.02 21.46
CA SER A 409 -25.58 1.62 21.19
C SER A 409 -24.72 1.01 22.30
N ARG A 410 -23.75 1.77 22.82
CA ARG A 410 -22.87 1.35 23.91
C ARG A 410 -23.62 1.23 25.23
N ILE A 411 -24.47 2.22 25.54
CA ILE A 411 -25.29 2.23 26.75
C ILE A 411 -26.28 1.06 26.73
N ALA A 412 -26.97 0.84 25.60
CA ALA A 412 -27.88 -0.29 25.43
C ALA A 412 -27.16 -1.64 25.58
N TYR A 413 -25.97 -1.79 25.00
CA TYR A 413 -25.15 -3.00 25.12
C TYR A 413 -24.79 -3.29 26.59
N ASP A 414 -24.38 -2.27 27.34
CA ASP A 414 -23.98 -2.41 28.74
C ASP A 414 -25.20 -2.69 29.64
N LEU A 415 -26.33 -2.01 29.45
CA LEU A 415 -27.59 -2.27 30.17
C LEU A 415 -28.14 -3.68 29.88
N GLN A 416 -28.05 -4.13 28.62
CA GLN A 416 -28.45 -5.47 28.23
C GLN A 416 -27.55 -6.52 28.90
N ALA A 417 -26.23 -6.30 28.92
CA ALA A 417 -25.30 -7.18 29.61
C ALA A 417 -25.51 -7.18 31.14
N GLU A 418 -25.87 -6.05 31.74
CA GLU A 418 -26.10 -5.89 33.18
C GLU A 418 -27.37 -6.63 33.65
N HIS A 419 -28.51 -6.43 32.97
CA HIS A 419 -29.80 -6.97 33.43
C HIS A 419 -30.14 -8.36 32.89
N PHE A 420 -29.71 -8.67 31.66
CA PHE A 420 -30.04 -9.94 31.01
C PHE A 420 -28.85 -10.91 30.96
N GLY A 421 -27.63 -10.40 31.17
CA GLY A 421 -26.40 -11.16 31.07
C GLY A 421 -25.68 -10.95 29.73
N PRO A 422 -24.35 -11.15 29.68
CA PRO A 422 -23.52 -10.76 28.54
C PRO A 422 -23.86 -11.46 27.22
N GLY A 423 -24.45 -12.67 27.28
CA GLY A 423 -24.79 -13.44 26.09
C GLY A 423 -25.98 -12.92 25.29
N TYR A 424 -26.80 -12.04 25.86
CA TYR A 424 -27.90 -11.40 25.13
C TYR A 424 -27.42 -10.49 23.99
N ASN A 425 -26.16 -10.04 24.05
CA ASN A 425 -25.49 -9.33 22.96
C ASN A 425 -24.91 -10.26 21.87
N ALA A 426 -25.16 -11.57 21.96
CA ALA A 426 -24.60 -12.58 21.07
C ALA A 426 -25.59 -13.70 20.70
N PRO A 427 -26.86 -13.40 20.35
CA PRO A 427 -27.84 -14.43 20.05
C PRO A 427 -27.38 -15.27 18.84
N LEU A 428 -27.64 -16.57 18.93
CA LEU A 428 -27.37 -17.54 17.88
C LEU A 428 -28.68 -18.08 17.33
N VAL A 429 -28.67 -18.43 16.05
CA VAL A 429 -29.83 -18.93 15.34
C VAL A 429 -29.45 -20.20 14.62
N ILE A 430 -30.27 -21.23 14.75
CA ILE A 430 -30.13 -22.49 14.01
C ILE A 430 -31.31 -22.61 13.08
N THR A 431 -31.04 -22.86 11.80
CA THR A 431 -32.05 -23.24 10.82
C THR A 431 -31.92 -24.73 10.55
N ALA A 432 -33.00 -25.49 10.64
CA ALA A 432 -32.99 -26.94 10.39
C ALA A 432 -34.10 -27.37 9.43
N GLY A 433 -33.79 -28.23 8.46
CA GLY A 433 -34.75 -28.77 7.50
C GLY A 433 -35.65 -29.84 8.13
N ILE A 434 -36.95 -29.57 8.19
CA ILE A 434 -37.95 -30.48 8.78
C ILE A 434 -38.92 -31.08 7.76
N ILE A 435 -38.70 -30.84 6.46
CA ILE A 435 -39.51 -31.37 5.32
C ILE A 435 -39.77 -32.88 5.42
N GLY A 436 -38.78 -33.65 5.86
CA GLY A 436 -38.87 -35.11 5.93
C GLY A 436 -39.68 -35.64 7.11
N SER A 437 -40.06 -34.78 8.07
CA SER A 437 -40.71 -35.20 9.30
C SER A 437 -42.22 -35.37 9.13
N THR A 438 -42.76 -36.45 9.68
CA THR A 438 -44.21 -36.64 9.82
C THR A 438 -44.79 -35.97 11.07
N ASP A 439 -43.92 -35.49 11.97
CA ASP A 439 -44.27 -34.71 13.15
C ASP A 439 -43.32 -33.50 13.29
N PRO A 440 -43.57 -32.41 12.55
CA PRO A 440 -42.69 -31.24 12.56
C PRO A 440 -42.59 -30.55 13.93
N LEU A 441 -43.69 -30.52 14.70
CA LEU A 441 -43.71 -29.86 16.02
C LEU A 441 -42.93 -30.69 17.05
N GLY A 442 -43.19 -32.01 17.12
CA GLY A 442 -42.45 -32.90 18.01
C GLY A 442 -40.95 -32.94 17.70
N LEU A 443 -40.59 -32.88 16.41
CA LEU A 443 -39.19 -32.78 16.01
C LEU A 443 -38.56 -31.45 16.46
N VAL A 444 -39.24 -30.32 16.30
CA VAL A 444 -38.71 -29.01 16.75
C VAL A 444 -38.48 -29.00 18.27
N ASP A 445 -39.38 -29.59 19.05
CA ASP A 445 -39.21 -29.72 20.51
C ASP A 445 -38.03 -30.65 20.89
N GLU A 446 -37.82 -31.73 20.14
CA GLU A 446 -36.66 -32.62 20.30
C GLU A 446 -35.36 -31.86 20.03
N LEU A 447 -35.28 -31.15 18.89
CA LEU A 447 -34.12 -30.35 18.52
C LEU A 447 -33.86 -29.23 19.55
N ARG A 448 -34.91 -28.56 20.05
CA ARG A 448 -34.81 -27.58 21.14
C ARG A 448 -34.12 -28.19 22.36
N THR A 449 -34.58 -29.36 22.81
CA THR A 449 -34.07 -30.03 24.01
C THR A 449 -32.59 -30.41 23.86
N GLU A 450 -32.21 -30.87 22.65
CA GLU A 450 -30.80 -31.19 22.35
C GLU A 450 -29.92 -29.93 22.36
N VAL A 451 -30.41 -28.82 21.81
CA VAL A 451 -29.71 -27.53 21.83
C VAL A 451 -29.56 -26.97 23.24
N GLU A 452 -30.61 -27.05 24.07
CA GLU A 452 -30.57 -26.63 25.48
C GLU A 452 -29.56 -27.44 26.31
N ALA A 453 -29.26 -28.67 25.91
CA ALA A 453 -28.28 -29.53 26.59
C ALA A 453 -26.82 -29.20 26.24
N VAL A 454 -26.56 -28.35 25.25
CA VAL A 454 -25.21 -27.99 24.81
C VAL A 454 -24.55 -27.05 25.83
N GLU A 455 -23.34 -27.41 26.27
CA GLU A 455 -22.56 -26.57 27.18
C GLU A 455 -22.31 -25.18 26.58
N GLY A 456 -22.65 -24.13 27.33
CA GLY A 456 -22.50 -22.73 26.92
C GLY A 456 -23.78 -22.10 26.33
N VAL A 457 -24.85 -22.88 26.16
CA VAL A 457 -26.21 -22.34 25.92
C VAL A 457 -26.84 -21.98 27.27
N ASP A 458 -27.31 -20.74 27.42
CA ASP A 458 -28.06 -20.32 28.61
C ASP A 458 -29.53 -20.74 28.49
N ARG A 459 -30.17 -20.35 27.37
CA ARG A 459 -31.57 -20.67 27.09
C ARG A 459 -31.89 -20.64 25.59
N VAL A 460 -32.91 -21.38 25.20
CA VAL A 460 -33.55 -21.27 23.89
C VAL A 460 -34.75 -20.33 24.02
N VAL A 461 -34.70 -19.20 23.31
CA VAL A 461 -35.70 -18.13 23.36
C VAL A 461 -36.94 -18.47 22.54
N MET A 462 -36.73 -19.13 21.41
CA MET A 462 -37.77 -19.49 20.46
C MET A 462 -37.35 -20.73 19.68
N ALA A 463 -38.28 -21.66 19.50
CA ALA A 463 -38.12 -22.80 18.59
C ALA A 463 -39.45 -23.00 17.85
N VAL A 464 -39.52 -22.61 16.58
CA VAL A 464 -40.77 -22.62 15.81
C VAL A 464 -40.55 -23.11 14.38
N PRO A 465 -41.49 -23.87 13.79
CA PRO A 465 -41.50 -24.14 12.37
C PRO A 465 -41.94 -22.90 11.57
N ASN A 466 -41.53 -22.81 10.30
CA ASN A 466 -42.03 -21.77 9.40
C ASN A 466 -43.48 -22.04 8.98
N GLN A 467 -44.08 -21.09 8.28
CA GLN A 467 -45.47 -21.20 7.81
C GLN A 467 -45.72 -22.44 6.91
N HIS A 468 -44.68 -22.90 6.20
CA HIS A 468 -44.75 -24.08 5.34
C HIS A 468 -44.43 -25.40 6.08
N ALA A 469 -44.04 -25.34 7.35
CA ALA A 469 -43.56 -26.47 8.16
C ALA A 469 -42.45 -27.28 7.48
N ASP A 470 -41.59 -26.61 6.72
CA ASP A 470 -40.46 -27.20 6.02
C ASP A 470 -39.10 -26.88 6.68
N THR A 471 -39.04 -25.80 7.46
CA THR A 471 -37.83 -25.31 8.12
C THR A 471 -38.16 -24.92 9.56
N ALA A 472 -37.32 -25.35 10.50
CA ALA A 472 -37.33 -24.93 11.89
C ALA A 472 -36.38 -23.76 12.12
N LEU A 473 -36.81 -22.80 12.94
CA LEU A 473 -35.99 -21.72 13.48
C LEU A 473 -35.82 -21.94 14.98
N ILE A 474 -34.57 -22.07 15.44
CA ILE A 474 -34.24 -22.19 16.85
C ILE A 474 -33.31 -21.03 17.22
N GLN A 475 -33.80 -20.08 18.00
CA GLN A 475 -33.04 -18.94 18.49
C GLN A 475 -32.64 -19.19 19.95
N LEU A 476 -31.36 -19.01 20.24
CA LEU A 476 -30.78 -19.27 21.55
C LEU A 476 -29.84 -18.16 21.98
N ILE A 477 -29.63 -18.07 23.30
CA ILE A 477 -28.74 -17.11 23.94
C ILE A 477 -27.59 -17.89 24.58
N PRO A 478 -26.32 -17.59 24.24
CA PRO A 478 -25.17 -18.19 24.90
C PRO A 478 -24.98 -17.61 26.31
N THR A 479 -24.10 -18.20 27.11
CA THR A 479 -23.79 -17.70 28.47
C THR A 479 -22.87 -16.48 28.49
N THR A 480 -22.05 -16.28 27.45
CA THR A 480 -21.01 -15.25 27.35
C THR A 480 -21.17 -14.38 26.10
N ALA A 481 -20.49 -13.22 26.05
CA ALA A 481 -20.57 -12.27 24.94
C ALA A 481 -19.92 -12.77 23.63
N SER A 482 -20.13 -12.08 22.51
CA SER A 482 -19.66 -12.48 21.17
C SER A 482 -18.13 -12.45 20.98
N ASP A 483 -17.42 -11.70 21.83
CA ASP A 483 -15.97 -11.58 21.83
C ASP A 483 -15.27 -12.51 22.85
N ASP A 484 -16.04 -13.31 23.60
CA ASP A 484 -15.50 -14.30 24.55
C ASP A 484 -15.16 -15.63 23.83
N PRO A 485 -13.95 -16.19 24.03
CA PRO A 485 -13.59 -17.51 23.51
C PRO A 485 -14.54 -18.65 23.90
N ALA A 486 -15.24 -18.57 25.03
CA ALA A 486 -16.23 -19.57 25.45
C ALA A 486 -17.44 -19.63 24.51
N THR A 487 -17.87 -18.49 23.96
CA THR A 487 -18.96 -18.42 22.97
C THR A 487 -18.54 -19.06 21.65
N VAL A 488 -17.29 -18.84 21.23
CA VAL A 488 -16.73 -19.51 20.05
C VAL A 488 -16.79 -21.03 20.18
N GLY A 489 -16.36 -21.57 21.32
CA GLY A 489 -16.47 -23.00 21.59
C GLY A 489 -17.93 -23.49 21.63
N THR A 490 -18.88 -22.65 22.02
CA THR A 490 -20.32 -22.98 21.98
C THR A 490 -20.81 -23.10 20.55
N VAL A 491 -20.42 -22.18 19.65
CA VAL A 491 -20.75 -22.26 18.21
C VAL A 491 -20.17 -23.54 17.59
N GLU A 492 -18.93 -23.90 17.91
CA GLU A 492 -18.30 -25.13 17.41
C GLU A 492 -19.05 -26.38 17.91
N ARG A 493 -19.42 -26.45 19.18
CA ARG A 493 -20.23 -27.55 19.72
C ARG A 493 -21.61 -27.63 19.08
N LEU A 494 -22.27 -26.49 18.81
CA LEU A 494 -23.55 -26.46 18.11
C LEU A 494 -23.41 -26.95 16.66
N ARG A 495 -22.28 -26.65 16.00
CA ARG A 495 -21.95 -27.20 14.68
C ARG A 495 -21.78 -28.72 14.73
N GLU A 496 -21.06 -29.24 15.71
CA GLU A 496 -20.94 -30.69 15.90
C GLU A 496 -22.31 -31.38 16.12
N VAL A 497 -23.21 -30.74 16.88
CA VAL A 497 -24.58 -31.24 17.08
C VAL A 497 -25.40 -31.20 15.77
N THR A 498 -25.36 -30.08 15.05
CA THR A 498 -26.09 -29.94 13.77
C THR A 498 -25.56 -30.88 12.68
N ASP A 499 -24.24 -31.06 12.58
CA ASP A 499 -23.61 -32.04 11.68
C ASP A 499 -24.08 -33.47 12.02
N SER A 500 -24.24 -33.79 13.31
CA SER A 500 -24.74 -35.10 13.74
C SER A 500 -26.20 -35.35 13.32
N TRP A 501 -27.02 -34.29 13.20
CA TRP A 501 -28.40 -34.41 12.70
C TRP A 501 -28.44 -34.76 11.22
N GLU A 502 -27.52 -34.20 10.43
CA GLU A 502 -27.39 -34.54 9.02
C GLU A 502 -26.97 -36.01 8.85
N GLU A 503 -25.94 -36.46 9.59
CA GLU A 503 -25.44 -37.83 9.51
C GLU A 503 -26.45 -38.89 9.98
N SER A 504 -27.17 -38.61 11.07
CA SER A 504 -28.04 -39.59 11.71
C SER A 504 -29.49 -39.58 11.22
N ARG A 505 -30.00 -38.38 10.88
CA ARG A 505 -31.42 -38.14 10.56
C ARG A 505 -31.62 -37.57 9.15
N GLY A 506 -30.56 -37.17 8.45
CA GLY A 506 -30.66 -36.50 7.14
C GLY A 506 -31.26 -35.09 7.23
N ILE A 507 -31.16 -34.47 8.41
CA ILE A 507 -31.65 -33.10 8.66
C ILE A 507 -30.50 -32.15 8.39
N GLU A 508 -30.54 -31.43 7.27
CA GLU A 508 -29.61 -30.32 7.03
C GLU A 508 -29.90 -29.20 8.05
N ALA A 509 -28.91 -28.85 8.85
CA ALA A 509 -29.02 -27.75 9.81
C ALA A 509 -27.77 -26.88 9.78
N ASP A 510 -27.97 -25.58 9.93
CA ASP A 510 -26.89 -24.61 9.90
C ASP A 510 -26.99 -23.65 11.09
N VAL A 511 -25.83 -23.29 11.65
CA VAL A 511 -25.70 -22.31 12.74
C VAL A 511 -25.32 -20.94 12.18
N THR A 512 -26.11 -19.93 12.50
CA THR A 512 -25.89 -18.51 12.14
C THR A 512 -26.08 -17.59 13.36
N GLY A 513 -26.04 -16.29 13.10
CA GLY A 513 -25.93 -15.23 14.10
C GLY A 513 -24.58 -14.52 14.03
N PHE A 514 -24.49 -13.34 14.65
CA PHE A 514 -23.31 -12.47 14.55
C PHE A 514 -22.01 -13.21 14.91
N THR A 515 -22.00 -13.96 16.02
CA THR A 515 -20.81 -14.69 16.49
C THR A 515 -20.41 -15.83 15.53
N ALA A 516 -21.38 -16.52 14.91
CA ALA A 516 -21.10 -17.57 13.93
C ALA A 516 -20.51 -16.99 12.64
N VAL A 517 -21.05 -15.86 12.17
CA VAL A 517 -20.49 -15.10 11.04
C VAL A 517 -19.08 -14.61 11.37
N GLN A 518 -18.87 -14.06 12.57
CA GLN A 518 -17.57 -13.63 13.07
C GLN A 518 -16.54 -14.76 13.09
N LEU A 519 -16.93 -15.97 13.54
CA LEU A 519 -16.04 -17.13 13.56
C LEU A 519 -15.64 -17.56 12.14
N ASP A 520 -16.58 -17.60 11.21
CA ASP A 520 -16.31 -17.92 9.80
C ASP A 520 -15.41 -16.87 9.15
N VAL A 521 -15.62 -15.59 9.48
CA VAL A 521 -14.78 -14.49 9.03
C VAL A 521 -13.38 -14.60 9.59
N THR A 522 -13.24 -14.80 10.89
CA THR A 522 -11.94 -14.89 11.56
C THR A 522 -11.14 -16.09 11.07
N SER A 523 -11.78 -17.26 10.92
CA SER A 523 -11.12 -18.47 10.42
C SER A 523 -10.65 -18.32 8.97
N ARG A 524 -11.46 -17.76 8.07
CA ARG A 524 -11.05 -17.49 6.69
C ARG A 524 -9.95 -16.46 6.59
N LEU A 525 -10.03 -15.38 7.37
CA LEU A 525 -8.98 -14.37 7.46
C LEU A 525 -7.66 -14.99 7.92
N GLY A 526 -7.69 -15.80 8.99
CA GLY A 526 -6.53 -16.52 9.51
C GLY A 526 -5.91 -17.46 8.47
N ALA A 527 -6.74 -18.23 7.75
CA ALA A 527 -6.28 -19.10 6.67
C ALA A 527 -5.66 -18.30 5.50
N ALA A 528 -6.16 -17.10 5.22
CA ALA A 528 -5.67 -16.22 4.15
C ALA A 528 -4.34 -15.52 4.48
N VAL A 529 -3.96 -15.38 5.76
CA VAL A 529 -2.69 -14.74 6.17
C VAL A 529 -1.48 -15.40 5.53
N TRP A 530 -1.45 -16.73 5.45
CA TRP A 530 -0.33 -17.47 4.85
C TRP A 530 -0.16 -17.24 3.34
N PRO A 531 -1.16 -17.50 2.47
CA PRO A 531 -1.01 -17.25 1.04
C PRO A 531 -0.73 -15.78 0.73
N PHE A 532 -1.37 -14.86 1.46
CA PHE A 532 -1.11 -13.43 1.36
C PHE A 532 0.33 -13.08 1.75
N GLY A 533 0.81 -13.59 2.89
CA GLY A 533 2.17 -13.38 3.37
C GLY A 533 3.22 -13.91 2.39
N PHE A 534 3.03 -15.12 1.84
CA PHE A 534 3.92 -15.68 0.84
C PHE A 534 3.97 -14.85 -0.45
N LEU A 535 2.83 -14.33 -0.90
CA LEU A 535 2.78 -13.45 -2.05
C LEU A 535 3.54 -12.16 -1.79
N VAL A 536 3.21 -11.43 -0.72
CA VAL A 536 3.77 -10.12 -0.43
C VAL A 536 5.28 -10.22 -0.18
N VAL A 537 5.70 -11.15 0.68
CA VAL A 537 7.11 -11.39 0.97
C VAL A 537 7.82 -11.92 -0.28
N GLY A 538 7.25 -12.89 -0.98
CA GLY A 538 7.85 -13.51 -2.16
C GLY A 538 8.05 -12.54 -3.32
N LEU A 539 7.00 -11.79 -3.68
CA LEU A 539 7.08 -10.76 -4.72
C LEU A 539 8.16 -9.74 -4.38
N THR A 540 8.29 -9.40 -3.11
CA THR A 540 9.24 -8.36 -2.74
C THR A 540 10.66 -8.86 -2.60
N LEU A 541 10.86 -10.13 -2.25
CA LEU A 541 12.16 -10.77 -2.40
C LEU A 541 12.63 -10.67 -3.86
N VAL A 542 11.75 -10.92 -4.82
CA VAL A 542 12.05 -10.79 -6.25
C VAL A 542 12.34 -9.34 -6.63
N LEU A 543 11.49 -8.41 -6.20
CA LEU A 543 11.59 -7.00 -6.54
C LEU A 543 12.85 -6.34 -5.94
N LEU A 544 13.18 -6.63 -4.67
CA LEU A 544 14.44 -6.19 -4.07
C LEU A 544 15.65 -6.87 -4.68
N ALA A 545 15.56 -8.17 -5.03
CA ALA A 545 16.67 -8.85 -5.69
C ALA A 545 16.98 -8.18 -7.04
N ALA A 546 15.95 -7.81 -7.80
CA ALA A 546 16.10 -7.09 -9.06
C ALA A 546 16.75 -5.70 -8.86
N VAL A 547 16.33 -4.97 -7.83
CA VAL A 547 16.90 -3.64 -7.51
C VAL A 547 18.34 -3.74 -7.08
N PHE A 548 18.63 -4.54 -6.04
CA PHE A 548 19.93 -4.55 -5.38
C PHE A 548 20.94 -5.48 -6.01
N ARG A 549 20.52 -6.30 -6.99
CA ARG A 549 21.34 -7.40 -7.55
C ARG A 549 21.99 -8.23 -6.44
N SER A 550 21.21 -8.55 -5.41
CA SER A 550 21.66 -9.33 -4.25
C SER A 550 20.57 -10.30 -3.79
N VAL A 551 20.99 -11.48 -3.31
CA VAL A 551 20.09 -12.47 -2.68
C VAL A 551 19.99 -12.25 -1.16
N TRP A 552 21.09 -11.86 -0.52
CA TRP A 552 21.14 -11.71 0.94
C TRP A 552 20.41 -10.48 1.44
N VAL A 553 20.48 -9.37 0.70
CA VAL A 553 19.80 -8.12 1.06
C VAL A 553 18.29 -8.34 1.18
N PRO A 554 17.58 -8.90 0.18
CA PRO A 554 16.16 -9.20 0.30
C PRO A 554 15.82 -10.14 1.46
N ILE A 555 16.57 -11.23 1.65
CA ILE A 555 16.31 -12.22 2.69
C ILE A 555 16.37 -11.59 4.08
N LYS A 556 17.44 -10.83 4.37
CA LYS A 556 17.55 -10.16 5.69
C LYS A 556 16.42 -9.17 5.91
N THR A 557 15.93 -8.52 4.85
CA THR A 557 14.86 -7.53 4.92
C THR A 557 13.53 -8.21 5.21
N ALA A 558 13.24 -9.34 4.56
CA ALA A 558 12.06 -10.15 4.86
C ALA A 558 12.06 -10.65 6.32
N VAL A 559 13.20 -11.16 6.81
CA VAL A 559 13.33 -11.61 8.21
C VAL A 559 13.15 -10.45 9.20
N GLY A 560 13.81 -9.32 8.96
CA GLY A 560 13.66 -8.12 9.78
C GLY A 560 12.22 -7.62 9.82
N PHE A 561 11.54 -7.60 8.67
CA PHE A 561 10.13 -7.25 8.57
C PHE A 561 9.22 -8.18 9.39
N LEU A 562 9.40 -9.51 9.26
CA LEU A 562 8.61 -10.48 10.04
C LEU A 562 8.79 -10.30 11.55
N LEU A 563 10.00 -9.96 11.99
CA LEU A 563 10.26 -9.63 13.41
C LEU A 563 9.54 -8.35 13.85
N SER A 564 9.50 -7.30 13.00
CA SER A 564 8.75 -6.07 13.28
C SER A 564 7.25 -6.32 13.37
N VAL A 565 6.69 -7.11 12.45
CA VAL A 565 5.28 -7.52 12.46
C VAL A 565 4.95 -8.31 13.72
N GLY A 566 5.75 -9.33 14.03
CA GLY A 566 5.55 -10.16 15.23
C GLY A 566 5.57 -9.32 16.51
N ALA A 567 6.55 -8.42 16.65
CA ALA A 567 6.65 -7.54 17.81
C ALA A 567 5.47 -6.55 17.88
N SER A 568 4.99 -6.06 16.74
CA SER A 568 3.80 -5.20 16.70
C SER A 568 2.53 -5.95 17.15
N PHE A 569 2.33 -7.20 16.70
CA PHE A 569 1.22 -8.02 17.19
C PHE A 569 1.30 -8.29 18.68
N GLY A 570 2.47 -8.66 19.20
CA GLY A 570 2.61 -8.96 20.63
C GLY A 570 2.40 -7.73 21.50
N LEU A 571 2.87 -6.56 21.08
CA LEU A 571 2.58 -5.32 21.79
C LEU A 571 1.11 -4.89 21.68
N THR A 572 0.46 -5.14 20.53
CA THR A 572 -0.98 -4.88 20.36
C THR A 572 -1.80 -5.80 21.26
N GLN A 573 -1.44 -7.09 21.36
CA GLN A 573 -2.06 -8.05 22.28
C GLN A 573 -1.97 -7.59 23.73
N LEU A 574 -0.77 -7.18 24.19
CA LEU A 574 -0.58 -6.71 25.57
C LEU A 574 -1.40 -5.45 25.88
N VAL A 575 -1.51 -4.54 24.91
CA VAL A 575 -2.19 -3.26 25.13
C VAL A 575 -3.71 -3.40 25.08
N PHE A 576 -4.24 -4.15 24.10
CA PHE A 576 -5.68 -4.23 23.87
C PHE A 576 -6.33 -5.45 24.55
N ASN A 577 -5.77 -6.66 24.39
CA ASN A 577 -6.34 -7.86 25.03
C ASN A 577 -6.03 -7.93 26.54
N GLU A 578 -4.84 -7.54 26.98
CA GLU A 578 -4.45 -7.56 28.41
C GLU A 578 -4.66 -6.21 29.12
N GLY A 579 -4.91 -5.12 28.36
CA GLY A 579 -5.17 -3.79 28.92
C GLY A 579 -3.96 -3.07 29.50
N TRP A 580 -2.73 -3.40 29.08
CA TRP A 580 -1.53 -2.68 29.53
C TRP A 580 -1.56 -1.24 29.02
N PHE A 581 -1.22 -0.28 29.89
CA PHE A 581 -1.25 1.15 29.58
C PHE A 581 -2.62 1.70 29.14
N LYS A 582 -3.72 1.03 29.50
CA LYS A 582 -5.08 1.41 29.10
C LYS A 582 -5.42 2.89 29.32
N GLU A 583 -4.98 3.49 30.42
CA GLU A 583 -5.19 4.92 30.72
C GLU A 583 -4.49 5.85 29.72
N LEU A 584 -3.30 5.48 29.23
CA LEU A 584 -2.53 6.31 28.30
C LEU A 584 -3.15 6.36 26.90
N ILE A 585 -3.80 5.27 26.50
CA ILE A 585 -4.45 5.15 25.20
C ILE A 585 -5.96 5.40 25.27
N ASN A 586 -6.49 5.88 26.39
CA ASN A 586 -7.93 6.10 26.58
C ASN A 586 -8.77 4.83 26.33
N LEU A 587 -8.35 3.71 26.92
CA LEU A 587 -9.04 2.42 26.88
C LEU A 587 -9.67 2.14 28.26
N GLU A 588 -10.97 1.89 28.29
CA GLU A 588 -11.71 1.67 29.54
C GLU A 588 -11.44 0.26 30.10
N LYS A 589 -11.59 -0.75 29.23
CA LYS A 589 -11.44 -2.17 29.54
C LYS A 589 -10.63 -2.90 28.46
N PRO A 590 -10.02 -4.05 28.78
CA PRO A 590 -9.42 -4.91 27.77
C PRO A 590 -10.49 -5.43 26.80
N GLU A 591 -10.16 -5.49 25.52
CA GLU A 591 -11.09 -5.80 24.43
C GLU A 591 -10.41 -6.68 23.38
N ALA A 592 -11.22 -7.40 22.61
CA ALA A 592 -10.75 -8.21 21.50
C ALA A 592 -10.22 -7.35 20.35
N ILE A 593 -9.24 -7.89 19.62
CA ILE A 593 -8.61 -7.22 18.48
C ILE A 593 -9.41 -7.50 17.22
N ILE A 594 -9.51 -6.53 16.32
CA ILE A 594 -10.26 -6.69 15.08
C ILE A 594 -9.70 -7.82 14.20
N SER A 595 -10.57 -8.73 13.75
CA SER A 595 -10.17 -9.99 13.09
C SER A 595 -9.31 -9.83 11.85
N PHE A 596 -9.45 -8.72 11.12
CA PHE A 596 -8.66 -8.45 9.91
C PHE A 596 -7.43 -7.57 10.15
N LEU A 597 -7.10 -7.23 11.41
CA LEU A 597 -5.84 -6.56 11.74
C LEU A 597 -4.62 -7.31 11.20
N PRO A 598 -4.51 -8.65 11.32
CA PRO A 598 -3.28 -9.33 10.94
C PRO A 598 -2.92 -9.21 9.47
N ILE A 599 -3.91 -9.42 8.59
CA ILE A 599 -3.70 -9.34 7.15
C ILE A 599 -3.43 -7.89 6.72
N LEU A 600 -4.12 -6.91 7.33
CA LEU A 600 -3.87 -5.49 7.08
C LEU A 600 -2.49 -5.05 7.52
N LEU A 601 -2.10 -5.40 8.74
CA LEU A 601 -0.81 -5.00 9.29
C LEU A 601 0.31 -5.54 8.43
N ILE A 602 0.24 -6.81 8.02
CA ILE A 602 1.24 -7.39 7.11
C ILE A 602 1.27 -6.59 5.81
N GLY A 603 0.14 -6.36 5.14
CA GLY A 603 0.12 -5.68 3.84
C GLY A 603 0.62 -4.24 3.90
N ILE A 604 0.07 -3.47 4.82
CA ILE A 604 0.34 -2.04 4.99
C ILE A 604 1.76 -1.84 5.52
N LEU A 605 2.11 -2.47 6.66
CA LEU A 605 3.43 -2.27 7.26
C LEU A 605 4.51 -2.69 6.28
N PHE A 606 4.26 -3.75 5.50
CA PHE A 606 5.17 -4.16 4.45
C PHE A 606 5.41 -3.04 3.45
N GLY A 607 4.35 -2.52 2.82
CA GLY A 607 4.46 -1.43 1.85
C GLY A 607 5.20 -0.21 2.39
N LEU A 608 4.94 0.18 3.64
CA LEU A 608 5.58 1.31 4.31
C LEU A 608 7.05 1.06 4.66
N ALA A 609 7.34 -0.15 5.14
CA ALA A 609 8.66 -0.56 5.61
C ALA A 609 9.67 -0.53 4.44
N MET A 610 9.29 -1.08 3.28
CA MET A 610 10.19 -1.28 2.15
C MET A 610 10.89 0.00 1.65
N ASP A 611 10.21 1.14 1.76
CA ASP A 611 10.68 2.42 1.24
C ASP A 611 12.00 2.85 1.89
N TYR A 612 12.12 2.67 3.21
CA TYR A 612 13.34 2.99 3.94
C TYR A 612 14.48 2.01 3.69
N GLU A 613 14.17 0.73 3.42
CA GLU A 613 15.19 -0.24 3.01
C GLU A 613 15.87 0.25 1.75
N ILE A 614 15.03 0.61 0.79
CA ILE A 614 15.45 1.07 -0.51
C ILE A 614 16.34 2.29 -0.34
N PHE A 615 15.98 3.25 0.51
CA PHE A 615 16.79 4.45 0.69
C PHE A 615 18.13 4.23 1.40
N ILE A 616 18.17 3.46 2.49
CA ILE A 616 19.44 3.22 3.21
C ILE A 616 20.35 2.35 2.37
N VAL A 617 19.84 1.20 1.89
CA VAL A 617 20.69 0.20 1.23
C VAL A 617 21.10 0.67 -0.16
N SER A 618 20.28 1.44 -0.89
CA SER A 618 20.71 2.00 -2.19
C SER A 618 21.85 2.99 -1.99
N ARG A 619 21.78 3.85 -0.96
CA ARG A 619 22.89 4.76 -0.62
C ARG A 619 24.17 4.02 -0.26
N ILE A 620 24.06 2.93 0.50
CA ILE A 620 25.21 2.09 0.84
C ILE A 620 25.77 1.43 -0.42
N ARG A 621 24.91 0.97 -1.32
CA ARG A 621 25.30 0.35 -2.59
C ARG A 621 25.95 1.35 -3.54
N GLU A 622 25.45 2.58 -3.63
CA GLU A 622 26.05 3.69 -4.38
C GLU A 622 27.53 3.81 -4.00
N GLU A 623 27.82 3.90 -2.70
CA GLU A 623 29.18 4.02 -2.18
C GLU A 623 30.06 2.79 -2.46
N TYR A 624 29.47 1.59 -2.43
CA TYR A 624 30.17 0.33 -2.71
C TYR A 624 30.55 0.20 -4.19
N VAL A 625 29.61 0.48 -5.10
CA VAL A 625 29.83 0.42 -6.56
C VAL A 625 30.85 1.46 -7.01
N HIS A 626 30.98 2.58 -6.31
CA HIS A 626 32.03 3.59 -6.54
C HIS A 626 33.40 3.23 -5.93
N GLY A 627 33.59 1.97 -5.51
CA GLY A 627 34.91 1.41 -5.16
C GLY A 627 35.31 1.57 -3.69
N LYS A 628 34.40 1.94 -2.78
CA LYS A 628 34.68 1.95 -1.34
C LYS A 628 34.58 0.54 -0.74
N SER A 629 35.28 0.31 0.37
CA SER A 629 35.16 -0.95 1.13
C SER A 629 33.72 -1.15 1.63
N ALA A 630 33.28 -2.40 1.82
CA ALA A 630 31.93 -2.69 2.32
C ALA A 630 31.63 -1.95 3.64
N MET A 631 32.58 -1.90 4.57
CA MET A 631 32.41 -1.23 5.86
C MET A 631 32.32 0.30 5.74
N ASP A 632 33.18 0.91 4.92
CA ASP A 632 33.14 2.36 4.69
C ASP A 632 31.87 2.79 3.95
N SER A 633 31.39 1.95 3.05
CA SER A 633 30.14 2.14 2.33
C SER A 633 28.94 2.13 3.28
N ILE A 634 28.90 1.17 4.22
CA ILE A 634 27.87 1.12 5.27
C ILE A 634 27.91 2.39 6.12
N ARG A 635 29.09 2.80 6.59
CA ARG A 635 29.23 3.98 7.45
C ARG A 635 28.83 5.27 6.74
N HIS A 636 29.33 5.50 5.52
CA HIS A 636 29.04 6.72 4.77
C HIS A 636 27.58 6.77 4.31
N GLY A 637 27.06 5.68 3.75
CA GLY A 637 25.66 5.58 3.32
C GLY A 637 24.70 5.80 4.49
N PHE A 638 24.96 5.17 5.64
CA PHE A 638 24.12 5.32 6.84
C PHE A 638 24.14 6.76 7.39
N VAL A 639 25.33 7.36 7.50
CA VAL A 639 25.48 8.72 8.03
C VAL A 639 24.79 9.75 7.13
N ALA A 640 24.76 9.54 5.82
CA ALA A 640 24.07 10.40 4.87
C ALA A 640 22.54 10.23 4.89
N SER A 641 22.05 8.99 5.02
CA SER A 641 20.61 8.68 4.97
C SER A 641 19.90 8.77 6.33
N GLY A 642 20.62 8.57 7.43
CA GLY A 642 20.08 8.50 8.80
C GLY A 642 19.13 9.64 9.19
N PRO A 643 19.50 10.92 9.03
CA PRO A 643 18.62 12.04 9.39
C PRO A 643 17.28 12.05 8.64
N VAL A 644 17.28 11.65 7.37
CA VAL A 644 16.08 11.64 6.52
C VAL A 644 15.15 10.51 6.93
N VAL A 645 15.70 9.32 7.15
CA VAL A 645 14.92 8.15 7.58
C VAL A 645 14.34 8.35 8.98
N THR A 646 15.11 8.91 9.92
CA THR A 646 14.59 9.25 11.25
C THR A 646 13.48 10.29 11.16
N ALA A 647 13.59 11.30 10.29
CA ALA A 647 12.53 12.28 10.09
C ALA A 647 11.23 11.62 9.61
N ALA A 648 11.34 10.80 8.56
CA ALA A 648 10.21 10.10 7.97
C ALA A 648 9.54 9.16 8.97
N ALA A 649 10.33 8.34 9.67
CA ALA A 649 9.84 7.42 10.69
C ALA A 649 9.12 8.14 11.84
N LEU A 650 9.65 9.27 12.33
CA LEU A 650 9.01 10.05 13.38
C LEU A 650 7.70 10.69 12.91
N VAL A 651 7.64 11.13 11.65
CA VAL A 651 6.42 11.68 11.06
C VAL A 651 5.36 10.59 10.92
N MET A 652 5.70 9.44 10.35
CA MET A 652 4.74 8.33 10.22
C MET A 652 4.27 7.83 11.58
N PHE A 653 5.19 7.68 12.53
CA PHE A 653 4.85 7.36 13.92
C PHE A 653 3.86 8.38 14.50
N ALA A 654 4.12 9.68 14.32
CA ALA A 654 3.24 10.74 14.82
C ALA A 654 1.84 10.72 14.15
N VAL A 655 1.76 10.48 12.84
CA VAL A 655 0.49 10.36 12.11
C VAL A 655 -0.31 9.19 12.65
N PHE A 656 0.28 8.00 12.76
CA PHE A 656 -0.43 6.81 13.25
C PHE A 656 -0.75 6.89 14.74
N ALA A 657 0.21 7.25 15.59
CA ALA A 657 0.01 7.34 17.04
C ALA A 657 -1.11 8.33 17.41
N PHE A 658 -1.39 9.30 16.53
CA PHE A 658 -2.47 10.24 16.74
C PHE A 658 -3.88 9.63 16.59
N PHE A 659 -4.06 8.61 15.74
CA PHE A 659 -5.35 7.93 15.61
C PHE A 659 -5.68 7.02 16.80
N VAL A 660 -4.75 6.82 17.74
CA VAL A 660 -4.92 5.94 18.91
C VAL A 660 -5.88 6.53 19.97
N PRO A 661 -5.76 7.79 20.43
CA PRO A 661 -6.58 8.26 21.55
C PRO A 661 -8.05 8.55 21.20
N ALA A 662 -8.34 8.82 19.91
CA ALA A 662 -9.59 9.46 19.51
C ALA A 662 -10.28 8.82 18.28
N GLY A 663 -9.82 7.66 17.83
CA GLY A 663 -10.47 6.88 16.79
C GLY A 663 -11.48 5.88 17.36
N MET A 664 -12.40 5.44 16.49
CA MET A 664 -13.19 4.21 16.71
C MET A 664 -12.25 3.06 17.06
N MET A 665 -12.70 2.10 17.86
CA MET A 665 -11.82 1.06 18.42
C MET A 665 -11.03 0.30 17.34
N ALA A 666 -11.68 -0.03 16.22
CA ALA A 666 -11.04 -0.64 15.05
C ALA A 666 -9.83 0.16 14.54
N ILE A 667 -9.99 1.48 14.36
CA ILE A 667 -8.94 2.37 13.85
C ILE A 667 -7.83 2.51 14.88
N LYS A 668 -8.19 2.65 16.15
CA LYS A 668 -7.24 2.79 17.26
C LYS A 668 -6.27 1.60 17.32
N GLN A 669 -6.78 0.39 17.15
CA GLN A 669 -5.96 -0.84 17.10
C GLN A 669 -5.03 -0.86 15.87
N ILE A 670 -5.56 -0.56 14.68
CA ILE A 670 -4.77 -0.52 13.43
C ILE A 670 -3.68 0.55 13.52
N ALA A 671 -4.04 1.74 13.96
CA ALA A 671 -3.16 2.88 14.13
C ALA A 671 -2.03 2.59 15.14
N PHE A 672 -2.36 1.97 16.28
CA PHE A 672 -1.37 1.57 17.27
C PHE A 672 -0.39 0.54 16.69
N ALA A 673 -0.91 -0.52 16.06
CA ALA A 673 -0.09 -1.58 15.48
C ALA A 673 0.83 -1.04 14.37
N LEU A 674 0.35 -0.12 13.54
CA LEU A 674 1.15 0.55 12.51
C LEU A 674 2.18 1.50 13.11
N ALA A 675 1.83 2.31 14.11
CA ALA A 675 2.76 3.22 14.78
C ALA A 675 3.93 2.45 15.38
N VAL A 676 3.63 1.43 16.19
CA VAL A 676 4.63 0.57 16.83
C VAL A 676 5.43 -0.22 15.80
N GLY A 677 4.76 -0.82 14.82
CA GLY A 677 5.40 -1.58 13.74
C GLY A 677 6.41 -0.73 12.98
N VAL A 678 6.02 0.48 12.55
CA VAL A 678 6.89 1.42 11.84
C VAL A 678 8.05 1.88 12.71
N ALA A 679 7.81 2.18 13.99
CA ALA A 679 8.87 2.61 14.90
C ALA A 679 9.91 1.50 15.14
N ILE A 680 9.45 0.28 15.40
CA ILE A 680 10.32 -0.90 15.58
C ILE A 680 11.12 -1.15 14.29
N ASP A 681 10.44 -1.15 13.16
CA ASP A 681 11.05 -1.39 11.87
C ASP A 681 12.10 -0.33 11.52
N ALA A 682 11.80 0.95 11.72
CA ALA A 682 12.74 2.03 11.46
C ALA A 682 13.94 1.99 12.41
N PHE A 683 13.74 1.90 13.72
CA PHE A 683 14.82 2.10 14.70
C PHE A 683 15.57 0.81 15.06
N LEU A 684 14.85 -0.28 15.32
CA LEU A 684 15.45 -1.56 15.73
C LEU A 684 15.89 -2.39 14.53
N VAL A 685 15.08 -2.44 13.47
CA VAL A 685 15.45 -3.23 12.29
C VAL A 685 16.38 -2.43 11.38
N ARG A 686 15.94 -1.33 10.78
CA ARG A 686 16.71 -0.62 9.74
C ARG A 686 17.91 0.13 10.26
N MET A 687 17.77 0.80 11.40
CA MET A 687 18.87 1.60 11.93
C MET A 687 19.87 0.78 12.75
N THR A 688 19.49 -0.43 13.19
CA THR A 688 20.30 -1.23 14.12
C THR A 688 20.62 -2.63 13.58
N LEU A 689 19.61 -3.46 13.27
CA LEU A 689 19.82 -4.81 12.76
C LEU A 689 20.47 -4.82 11.35
N VAL A 690 20.01 -3.97 10.43
CA VAL A 690 20.47 -3.96 9.04
C VAL A 690 21.97 -3.64 8.93
N PRO A 691 22.51 -2.57 9.55
CA PRO A 691 23.96 -2.31 9.52
C PRO A 691 24.78 -3.44 10.15
N ALA A 692 24.28 -4.07 11.21
CA ALA A 692 24.96 -5.19 11.86
C ALA A 692 25.01 -6.43 10.97
N VAL A 693 23.90 -6.77 10.30
CA VAL A 693 23.86 -7.90 9.35
C VAL A 693 24.73 -7.63 8.13
N LEU A 694 24.71 -6.41 7.57
CA LEU A 694 25.58 -6.05 6.45
C LEU A 694 27.06 -6.05 6.84
N ALA A 695 27.39 -5.59 8.04
CA ALA A 695 28.75 -5.66 8.59
C ALA A 695 29.23 -7.11 8.75
N LEU A 696 28.34 -8.03 9.15
CA LEU A 696 28.65 -9.46 9.27
C LEU A 696 28.86 -10.13 7.90
N LEU A 697 28.05 -9.77 6.91
CA LEU A 697 28.11 -10.33 5.56
C LEU A 697 29.27 -9.77 4.72
N GLY A 698 29.68 -8.53 4.96
CA GLY A 698 30.74 -7.85 4.20
C GLY A 698 30.44 -7.83 2.70
N ASP A 699 31.42 -8.17 1.87
CA ASP A 699 31.26 -8.21 0.41
C ASP A 699 30.23 -9.25 -0.08
N ARG A 700 29.98 -10.31 0.72
CA ARG A 700 28.98 -11.33 0.37
C ARG A 700 27.56 -10.77 0.35
N ALA A 701 27.32 -9.65 1.02
CA ALA A 701 26.02 -8.98 1.00
C ALA A 701 25.58 -8.59 -0.43
N TRP A 702 26.52 -8.39 -1.36
CA TRP A 702 26.27 -7.95 -2.72
C TRP A 702 26.36 -9.08 -3.76
N TRP A 703 26.43 -10.32 -3.30
CA TRP A 703 26.56 -11.47 -4.19
C TRP A 703 25.23 -11.87 -4.84
N MET A 704 25.30 -12.23 -6.13
CA MET A 704 24.19 -12.79 -6.90
C MET A 704 24.68 -13.87 -7.88
N PRO A 705 23.92 -14.98 -8.06
CA PRO A 705 24.22 -15.98 -9.09
C PRO A 705 24.10 -15.41 -10.52
N LYS A 706 25.07 -15.72 -11.39
CA LYS A 706 25.10 -15.21 -12.79
C LYS A 706 23.85 -15.55 -13.62
N TRP A 707 23.20 -16.68 -13.36
CA TRP A 707 21.97 -17.06 -14.07
C TRP A 707 20.79 -16.17 -13.67
N LEU A 708 20.71 -15.81 -12.39
CA LEU A 708 19.66 -14.96 -11.85
C LEU A 708 19.89 -13.50 -12.28
N ASP A 709 21.14 -13.07 -12.28
CA ASP A 709 21.57 -11.76 -12.78
C ASP A 709 21.21 -11.56 -14.27
N ARG A 710 21.29 -12.62 -15.09
CA ARG A 710 20.84 -12.55 -16.50
C ARG A 710 19.32 -12.53 -16.67
N ALA A 711 18.57 -13.17 -15.76
CA ALA A 711 17.13 -13.28 -15.85
C ALA A 711 16.40 -12.02 -15.33
N LEU A 712 16.99 -11.32 -14.35
CA LEU A 712 16.37 -10.16 -13.73
C LEU A 712 16.55 -8.88 -14.56
N PRO A 713 15.49 -8.06 -14.70
CA PRO A 713 15.56 -6.78 -15.40
C PRO A 713 16.44 -5.76 -14.65
N GLU A 714 17.04 -4.84 -15.40
CA GLU A 714 17.88 -3.77 -14.85
C GLU A 714 17.06 -2.49 -14.61
N PHE A 715 17.05 -2.01 -13.36
CA PHE A 715 16.33 -0.82 -12.95
C PHE A 715 17.29 0.29 -12.48
N ASP A 716 17.30 1.41 -13.20
CA ASP A 716 17.99 2.63 -12.76
C ASP A 716 17.13 3.40 -11.74
N MET A 717 17.24 3.02 -10.48
CA MET A 717 16.49 3.60 -9.36
C MET A 717 17.05 4.95 -8.91
N GLU A 718 18.37 5.14 -8.94
CA GLU A 718 19.03 6.34 -8.42
C GLU A 718 19.26 7.43 -9.49
N GLY A 719 18.99 7.13 -10.76
CA GLY A 719 19.27 8.03 -11.86
C GLY A 719 20.76 8.13 -12.14
N GLU A 720 21.50 7.02 -12.06
CA GLU A 720 22.91 6.96 -12.46
C GLU A 720 23.05 7.31 -13.94
N VAL A 721 22.14 6.80 -14.78
CA VAL A 721 22.09 7.13 -16.21
C VAL A 721 21.85 8.63 -16.38
N LEU A 722 20.92 9.20 -15.61
CA LEU A 722 20.66 10.64 -15.63
C LEU A 722 21.88 11.45 -15.17
N THR A 723 22.57 11.01 -14.11
CA THR A 723 23.74 11.69 -13.56
C THR A 723 24.89 11.68 -14.56
N LYS A 724 25.16 10.53 -15.21
CA LYS A 724 26.12 10.43 -16.31
C LYS A 724 25.71 11.29 -17.50
N GLN A 725 24.43 11.28 -17.90
CA GLN A 725 23.91 12.14 -18.98
C GLN A 725 24.09 13.63 -18.68
N LEU A 726 23.87 14.06 -17.44
CA LEU A 726 24.07 15.44 -17.02
C LEU A 726 25.55 15.81 -16.96
N ALA A 727 26.40 14.92 -16.44
CA ALA A 727 27.85 15.12 -16.41
C ALA A 727 28.45 15.20 -17.82
N LEU A 728 27.96 14.38 -18.75
CA LEU A 728 28.38 14.32 -20.14
C LEU A 728 27.49 15.16 -21.07
N ARG A 729 26.63 16.02 -20.53
CA ARG A 729 25.68 16.81 -21.34
C ARG A 729 26.39 17.61 -22.43
N ASN A 730 27.56 18.16 -22.08
CA ASN A 730 28.39 18.98 -22.95
C ASN A 730 29.50 18.17 -23.64
N TRP A 731 29.66 16.87 -23.35
CA TRP A 731 30.62 15.99 -24.01
C TRP A 731 30.00 15.41 -25.30
N PRO A 732 30.75 15.25 -26.42
CA PRO A 732 32.19 15.50 -26.58
C PRO A 732 32.60 16.97 -26.76
N GLY A 733 31.66 17.91 -26.82
CA GLY A 733 31.95 19.32 -27.11
C GLY A 733 32.22 19.59 -28.59
N THR A 734 31.92 18.62 -29.45
CA THR A 734 32.03 18.69 -30.91
C THR A 734 30.66 18.51 -31.57
N ASP A 735 30.49 19.00 -32.79
CA ASP A 735 29.27 18.82 -33.60
C ASP A 735 29.14 17.40 -34.23
N ALA A 736 29.83 16.42 -33.64
CA ALA A 736 29.78 15.04 -34.10
C ALA A 736 28.41 14.41 -33.78
N VAL A 737 27.82 13.73 -34.76
CA VAL A 737 26.57 12.96 -34.59
C VAL A 737 26.86 11.57 -34.03
N LEU A 738 28.05 11.07 -34.30
CA LEU A 738 28.63 9.85 -33.75
C LEU A 738 29.98 10.21 -33.14
N HIS A 739 30.20 9.91 -31.87
CA HIS A 739 31.49 10.04 -31.21
C HIS A 739 31.66 8.87 -30.26
N ALA A 740 32.67 8.05 -30.46
CA ALA A 740 32.98 6.87 -29.68
C ALA A 740 34.43 6.96 -29.19
N GLU A 741 34.63 6.67 -27.91
CA GLU A 741 35.94 6.59 -27.26
C GLU A 741 36.09 5.21 -26.64
N GLU A 742 37.08 4.45 -27.12
CA GLU A 742 37.50 3.14 -26.63
C GLU A 742 36.38 2.11 -26.48
N VAL A 743 35.40 2.12 -27.40
CA VAL A 743 34.27 1.19 -27.37
C VAL A 743 34.76 -0.24 -27.68
N ALA A 744 34.54 -1.15 -26.74
CA ALA A 744 34.88 -2.57 -26.88
C ALA A 744 33.66 -3.48 -26.62
N VAL A 745 33.70 -4.70 -27.17
CA VAL A 745 32.70 -5.75 -26.93
C VAL A 745 33.42 -7.06 -26.64
N GLU A 746 33.10 -7.66 -25.49
CA GLU A 746 33.71 -8.89 -25.00
C GLU A 746 33.74 -9.99 -26.06
N GLY A 747 34.93 -10.50 -26.37
CA GLY A 747 35.14 -11.57 -27.35
C GLY A 747 34.86 -11.22 -28.82
N VAL A 748 34.42 -9.99 -29.13
CA VAL A 748 33.97 -9.60 -30.49
C VAL A 748 34.74 -8.40 -31.05
N LEU A 749 34.96 -7.35 -30.25
CA LEU A 749 35.52 -6.06 -30.70
C LEU A 749 36.58 -5.54 -29.72
N ALA A 750 37.81 -5.34 -30.19
CA ALA A 750 38.85 -4.59 -29.46
C ALA A 750 38.48 -3.09 -29.33
N PRO A 751 39.01 -2.36 -28.32
CA PRO A 751 38.67 -0.96 -28.11
C PRO A 751 38.85 -0.08 -29.36
N VAL A 752 37.77 0.57 -29.78
CA VAL A 752 37.73 1.40 -31.00
C VAL A 752 37.18 2.79 -30.69
N SER A 753 37.86 3.81 -31.21
CA SER A 753 37.44 5.21 -31.15
C SER A 753 37.15 5.72 -32.55
N LEU A 754 36.02 6.41 -32.74
CA LEU A 754 35.68 7.04 -34.01
C LEU A 754 34.77 8.26 -33.82
N GLN A 755 34.75 9.12 -34.83
CA GLN A 755 33.83 10.25 -34.88
C GLN A 755 33.26 10.41 -36.29
N ALA A 756 31.98 10.80 -36.38
CA ALA A 756 31.36 11.17 -37.65
C ALA A 756 30.47 12.39 -37.46
N ARG A 757 30.63 13.38 -38.34
CA ARG A 757 29.78 14.57 -38.43
C ARG A 757 28.67 14.37 -39.46
N ARG A 758 27.68 15.26 -39.44
CA ARG A 758 26.66 15.28 -40.48
C ARG A 758 27.30 15.45 -41.85
N GLY A 759 26.83 14.69 -42.83
CA GLY A 759 27.33 14.69 -44.19
C GLY A 759 28.64 13.92 -44.41
N GLN A 760 29.22 13.32 -43.36
CA GLN A 760 30.40 12.47 -43.52
C GLN A 760 30.02 11.01 -43.76
N VAL A 761 30.84 10.35 -44.57
CA VAL A 761 30.84 8.92 -44.83
C VAL A 761 32.08 8.31 -44.17
N VAL A 762 31.90 7.42 -43.20
CA VAL A 762 33.00 6.76 -42.47
C VAL A 762 33.04 5.28 -42.83
N GLY A 763 34.23 4.76 -43.12
CA GLY A 763 34.48 3.34 -43.36
C GLY A 763 34.88 2.61 -42.08
N LEU A 764 34.23 1.49 -41.75
CA LEU A 764 34.69 0.55 -40.72
C LEU A 764 35.28 -0.68 -41.41
N VAL A 765 36.60 -0.86 -41.29
CA VAL A 765 37.33 -1.91 -42.01
C VAL A 765 37.93 -2.91 -41.05
N GLY A 766 37.66 -4.20 -41.24
CA GLY A 766 38.24 -5.24 -40.40
C GLY A 766 37.61 -6.62 -40.60
N PRO A 767 37.99 -7.59 -39.75
CA PRO A 767 37.37 -8.92 -39.72
C PRO A 767 35.86 -8.82 -39.50
N LEU A 768 35.11 -9.76 -40.10
CA LEU A 768 33.64 -9.75 -40.08
C LEU A 768 33.07 -9.60 -38.66
N GLY A 769 33.59 -10.34 -37.68
CA GLY A 769 33.14 -10.27 -36.29
C GLY A 769 33.34 -8.88 -35.68
N ALA A 770 34.52 -8.27 -35.86
CA ALA A 770 34.85 -6.98 -35.26
C ALA A 770 34.05 -5.82 -35.89
N ARG A 771 33.92 -5.76 -37.22
CA ARG A 771 33.18 -4.68 -37.89
C ARG A 771 31.68 -4.76 -37.67
N THR A 772 31.11 -5.97 -37.72
CA THR A 772 29.69 -6.21 -37.42
C THR A 772 29.42 -5.91 -35.94
N GLY A 773 30.33 -6.35 -35.06
CA GLY A 773 30.30 -6.04 -33.64
C GLY A 773 30.30 -4.54 -33.36
N ALA A 774 31.18 -3.77 -34.01
CA ALA A 774 31.21 -2.30 -33.89
C ALA A 774 29.92 -1.65 -34.40
N ALA A 775 29.42 -2.04 -35.57
CA ALA A 775 28.19 -1.50 -36.13
C ALA A 775 26.96 -1.82 -35.27
N LEU A 776 26.85 -3.04 -34.76
CA LEU A 776 25.78 -3.43 -33.84
C LEU A 776 25.91 -2.71 -32.50
N ALA A 777 27.11 -2.58 -31.95
CA ALA A 777 27.35 -1.89 -30.67
C ALA A 777 26.98 -0.41 -30.75
N LEU A 778 27.50 0.31 -31.75
CA LEU A 778 27.29 1.75 -31.93
C LEU A 778 25.88 2.09 -32.42
N SER A 779 25.17 1.13 -33.02
CA SER A 779 23.75 1.27 -33.32
C SER A 779 22.84 0.87 -32.14
N GLY A 780 23.44 0.53 -31.00
CA GLY A 780 22.79 0.16 -29.75
C GLY A 780 22.23 -1.27 -29.73
N ARG A 781 22.48 -2.08 -30.76
CA ARG A 781 21.96 -3.46 -30.94
C ARG A 781 22.81 -4.52 -30.25
N LEU A 782 24.06 -4.22 -29.90
CA LEU A 782 24.98 -5.08 -29.13
C LEU A 782 25.44 -4.34 -27.86
N ALA A 783 25.66 -5.07 -26.76
CA ALA A 783 26.12 -4.49 -25.50
C ALA A 783 27.60 -4.09 -25.59
N ILE A 784 27.93 -2.91 -25.06
CA ILE A 784 29.31 -2.40 -24.96
C ILE A 784 29.86 -2.81 -23.60
N GLU A 785 31.06 -3.39 -23.58
CA GLU A 785 31.75 -3.82 -22.36
C GLU A 785 32.50 -2.65 -21.72
N SER A 786 33.25 -1.89 -22.52
CA SER A 786 34.03 -0.75 -22.06
C SER A 786 34.04 0.37 -23.09
N GLY A 787 34.42 1.57 -22.66
CA GLY A 787 34.34 2.79 -23.47
C GLY A 787 33.01 3.53 -23.34
N ARG A 788 32.90 4.63 -24.09
CA ARG A 788 31.70 5.49 -24.11
C ARG A 788 31.43 6.00 -25.51
N ALA A 789 30.16 6.09 -25.89
CA ALA A 789 29.79 6.69 -27.17
C ALA A 789 28.57 7.59 -27.08
N ARG A 790 28.50 8.61 -27.94
CA ARG A 790 27.33 9.43 -28.19
C ARG A 790 26.92 9.27 -29.64
N VAL A 791 25.72 8.76 -29.88
CA VAL A 791 25.19 8.45 -31.22
C VAL A 791 23.81 9.07 -31.37
N ALA A 792 23.62 9.87 -32.42
CA ALA A 792 22.40 10.62 -32.67
C ALA A 792 21.90 11.41 -31.42
N GLY A 793 22.87 11.98 -30.69
CA GLY A 793 22.66 12.78 -29.48
C GLY A 793 22.41 11.99 -28.19
N ALA A 794 22.33 10.66 -28.23
CA ALA A 794 22.10 9.78 -27.07
C ALA A 794 23.39 9.02 -26.66
N LEU A 795 23.59 8.81 -25.36
CA LEU A 795 24.78 8.13 -24.82
C LEU A 795 24.61 6.60 -24.82
N LEU A 796 25.66 5.88 -25.16
CA LEU A 796 25.78 4.42 -25.06
C LEU A 796 26.77 4.06 -23.94
N PRO A 797 26.52 2.95 -23.21
CA PRO A 797 25.44 1.97 -23.45
C PRO A 797 24.04 2.36 -22.93
N GLU A 798 23.92 3.35 -22.04
CA GLU A 798 22.74 3.55 -21.20
C GLU A 798 21.46 3.98 -21.95
N SER A 799 21.59 4.53 -23.16
CA SER A 799 20.47 4.95 -24.03
C SER A 799 20.35 4.14 -25.32
N ALA A 800 20.79 2.88 -25.31
CA ALA A 800 20.75 1.99 -26.48
C ALA A 800 19.39 1.94 -27.19
N GLY A 801 18.28 1.86 -26.45
CA GLY A 801 16.94 1.86 -27.04
C GLY A 801 16.52 3.19 -27.70
N ALA A 802 17.13 4.32 -27.31
CA ALA A 802 16.95 5.60 -27.99
C ALA A 802 17.80 5.68 -29.26
N VAL A 803 19.04 5.16 -29.20
CA VAL A 803 19.93 5.03 -30.37
C VAL A 803 19.29 4.15 -31.44
N ARG A 804 18.81 2.94 -31.09
CA ARG A 804 18.12 2.02 -32.02
C ARG A 804 16.95 2.67 -32.78
N ARG A 805 16.26 3.62 -32.16
CA ARG A 805 15.11 4.33 -32.75
C ARG A 805 15.50 5.50 -33.66
N ARG A 806 16.74 5.96 -33.56
CA ARG A 806 17.30 7.10 -34.29
C ARG A 806 18.37 6.70 -35.30
N VAL A 807 18.78 5.43 -35.30
CA VAL A 807 19.88 4.90 -36.11
C VAL A 807 19.35 3.75 -36.96
N ASP A 808 19.50 3.91 -38.27
CA ASP A 808 19.19 2.87 -39.24
C ASP A 808 20.39 1.91 -39.33
N TYR A 809 20.09 0.62 -39.40
CA TYR A 809 21.09 -0.44 -39.59
C TYR A 809 20.58 -1.36 -40.68
N VAL A 810 21.38 -1.52 -41.72
CA VAL A 810 21.08 -2.37 -42.86
C VAL A 810 22.18 -3.41 -42.97
N ASP A 811 21.79 -4.68 -42.90
CA ASP A 811 22.66 -5.81 -43.19
C ASP A 811 22.43 -6.25 -44.64
N LEU A 812 23.39 -5.95 -45.52
CA LEU A 812 23.26 -6.27 -46.94
C LEU A 812 23.36 -7.77 -47.24
N ALA A 813 24.07 -8.56 -46.42
CA ALA A 813 24.19 -10.00 -46.62
C ALA A 813 22.88 -10.74 -46.31
N GLY A 814 22.06 -10.19 -45.40
CA GLY A 814 20.73 -10.70 -45.07
C GLY A 814 19.63 -10.26 -46.03
N THR A 815 19.90 -9.36 -46.98
CA THR A 815 18.89 -8.84 -47.92
C THR A 815 18.90 -9.57 -49.26
N GLY A 816 17.73 -10.03 -49.72
CA GLY A 816 17.58 -10.66 -51.04
C GLY A 816 17.58 -9.70 -52.24
N ASP A 817 17.44 -8.38 -51.99
CA ASP A 817 17.53 -7.31 -53.00
C ASP A 817 18.19 -6.08 -52.37
N VAL A 818 19.48 -5.89 -52.67
CA VAL A 818 20.34 -4.82 -52.13
C VAL A 818 19.86 -3.44 -52.60
N VAL A 819 19.44 -3.30 -53.86
CA VAL A 819 18.98 -2.02 -54.41
C VAL A 819 17.69 -1.57 -53.71
N ALA A 820 16.75 -2.48 -53.51
CA ALA A 820 15.52 -2.19 -52.78
C ALA A 820 15.75 -1.95 -51.28
N ALA A 821 16.76 -2.58 -50.67
CA ALA A 821 17.12 -2.33 -49.27
C ALA A 821 17.68 -0.92 -49.07
N LEU A 822 18.61 -0.51 -49.93
CA LEU A 822 19.20 0.83 -49.91
C LEU A 822 18.18 1.92 -50.30
N GLY A 823 17.29 1.63 -51.27
CA GLY A 823 16.23 2.56 -51.69
C GLY A 823 15.12 2.79 -50.64
N ARG A 824 15.00 1.91 -49.63
CA ARG A 824 14.06 2.07 -48.52
C ARG A 824 14.60 2.91 -47.36
N LEU A 825 15.88 3.30 -47.40
CA LEU A 825 16.46 4.16 -46.38
C LEU A 825 15.80 5.54 -46.43
N ALA A 826 15.26 5.96 -45.29
CA ALA A 826 14.71 7.31 -45.08
C ALA A 826 15.38 7.93 -43.84
N PRO A 827 16.66 8.36 -43.96
CA PRO A 827 17.43 8.86 -42.84
C PRO A 827 16.77 10.11 -42.23
N ARG A 828 16.74 10.20 -40.91
CA ARG A 828 16.19 11.36 -40.20
C ARG A 828 17.26 12.43 -39.98
N PRO A 829 16.91 13.72 -39.88
CA PRO A 829 17.86 14.76 -39.47
C PRO A 829 18.49 14.46 -38.10
N GLY A 830 19.81 14.55 -38.01
CA GLY A 830 20.63 14.20 -36.85
C GLY A 830 20.79 12.69 -36.59
N SER A 831 20.54 11.83 -37.57
CA SER A 831 20.70 10.37 -37.45
C SER A 831 22.06 9.85 -37.93
N VAL A 832 22.29 8.55 -37.70
CA VAL A 832 23.41 7.80 -38.27
C VAL A 832 22.83 6.59 -39.00
N VAL A 833 23.36 6.29 -40.18
CA VAL A 833 22.99 5.10 -40.96
C VAL A 833 24.18 4.17 -40.99
N PHE A 834 24.00 2.94 -40.54
CA PHE A 834 25.00 1.87 -40.63
C PHE A 834 24.63 0.92 -41.77
N ILE A 835 25.54 0.72 -42.71
CA ILE A 835 25.43 -0.27 -43.78
C ILE A 835 26.53 -1.30 -43.54
N ASP A 836 26.12 -2.50 -43.18
CA ASP A 836 27.02 -3.62 -42.95
C ASP A 836 27.10 -4.54 -44.18
N HIS A 837 28.16 -5.34 -44.26
CA HIS A 837 28.44 -6.28 -45.36
C HIS A 837 28.52 -5.60 -46.74
N VAL A 838 29.19 -4.45 -46.85
CA VAL A 838 29.38 -3.78 -48.15
C VAL A 838 30.11 -4.68 -49.18
N ASP A 839 30.82 -5.71 -48.71
CA ASP A 839 31.49 -6.72 -49.53
C ASP A 839 30.56 -7.48 -50.51
N VAL A 840 29.24 -7.53 -50.25
CA VAL A 840 28.29 -8.22 -51.16
C VAL A 840 27.84 -7.38 -52.35
N VAL A 841 28.18 -6.08 -52.36
CA VAL A 841 27.84 -5.16 -53.44
C VAL A 841 28.72 -5.44 -54.65
N GLY A 842 28.14 -6.04 -55.70
CA GLY A 842 28.92 -6.50 -56.86
C GLY A 842 28.40 -6.02 -58.21
N THR A 843 27.08 -5.81 -58.34
CA THR A 843 26.50 -5.39 -59.62
C THR A 843 26.58 -3.87 -59.81
N PRO A 844 26.66 -3.37 -61.06
CA PRO A 844 26.66 -1.92 -61.32
C PRO A 844 25.42 -1.19 -60.79
N ALA A 845 24.28 -1.87 -60.66
CA ALA A 845 23.08 -1.29 -60.08
C ALA A 845 23.20 -1.10 -58.56
N GLU A 846 23.74 -2.08 -57.85
CA GLU A 846 23.97 -2.01 -56.39
C GLU A 846 25.06 -0.99 -56.04
N VAL A 847 26.15 -0.94 -56.82
CA VAL A 847 27.21 0.08 -56.65
C VAL A 847 26.63 1.48 -56.80
N ARG A 848 25.78 1.72 -57.81
CA ARG A 848 25.09 3.00 -58.00
C ARG A 848 24.12 3.32 -56.87
N ALA A 849 23.40 2.31 -56.34
CA ALA A 849 22.50 2.51 -55.22
C ALA A 849 23.26 2.92 -53.94
N LEU A 850 24.38 2.25 -53.64
CA LEU A 850 25.23 2.58 -52.51
C LEU A 850 25.86 3.98 -52.65
N GLN A 851 26.34 4.31 -53.84
CA GLN A 851 26.80 5.67 -54.18
C GLN A 851 25.71 6.71 -53.97
N GLY A 852 24.47 6.42 -54.37
CA GLY A 852 23.33 7.32 -54.17
C GLY A 852 23.09 7.64 -52.70
N VAL A 853 23.22 6.67 -51.79
CA VAL A 853 23.08 6.89 -50.33
C VAL A 853 24.22 7.74 -49.79
N ALA A 854 25.45 7.54 -50.27
CA ALA A 854 26.62 8.32 -49.88
C ALA A 854 26.53 9.79 -50.36
N GLU A 855 26.12 9.99 -51.60
CA GLU A 855 25.85 11.30 -52.18
C GLU A 855 24.74 12.02 -51.41
N LEU A 856 23.68 11.29 -51.03
CA LEU A 856 22.58 11.81 -50.23
C LEU A 856 23.05 12.28 -48.85
N ALA A 857 23.94 11.52 -48.20
CA ALA A 857 24.53 11.93 -46.92
C ALA A 857 25.25 13.27 -47.06
N ARG A 858 26.16 13.37 -48.04
CA ARG A 858 26.98 14.56 -48.31
C ARG A 858 26.16 15.79 -48.69
N THR A 859 25.14 15.60 -49.53
CA THR A 859 24.33 16.69 -50.08
C THR A 859 23.34 17.24 -49.06
N ASN A 860 22.65 16.34 -48.35
CA ASN A 860 21.59 16.75 -47.44
C ASN A 860 22.15 17.21 -46.08
N GLN A 861 23.35 16.76 -45.70
CA GLN A 861 24.01 17.09 -44.42
C GLN A 861 23.11 16.90 -43.19
N ASP A 862 22.18 15.96 -43.29
CA ASP A 862 21.20 15.67 -42.24
C ASP A 862 21.66 14.48 -41.39
N PHE A 863 22.45 13.55 -41.94
CA PHE A 863 22.88 12.33 -41.24
C PHE A 863 24.35 11.99 -41.54
N ALA A 864 24.91 11.08 -40.76
CA ALA A 864 26.23 10.49 -41.03
C ALA A 864 26.05 9.05 -41.55
N LEU A 865 26.89 8.64 -42.49
CA LEU A 865 26.87 7.28 -43.06
C LEU A 865 28.08 6.49 -42.58
N VAL A 866 27.87 5.27 -42.10
CA VAL A 866 28.94 4.34 -41.69
C VAL A 866 28.84 3.08 -42.54
N CYS A 867 29.88 2.76 -43.30
CA CYS A 867 29.95 1.62 -44.21
C CYS A 867 30.95 0.59 -43.69
N CYS A 868 30.52 -0.66 -43.47
CA CYS A 868 31.39 -1.72 -42.95
C CYS A 868 31.84 -2.66 -44.07
N ALA A 869 33.15 -2.87 -44.20
CA ALA A 869 33.75 -3.67 -45.27
C ALA A 869 34.97 -4.48 -44.80
N GLY A 870 35.42 -5.45 -45.61
CA GLY A 870 36.58 -6.30 -45.30
C GLY A 870 37.92 -5.65 -45.57
N SER A 871 37.96 -4.72 -46.51
CA SER A 871 39.15 -3.93 -46.82
C SER A 871 38.74 -2.56 -47.33
N GLU A 872 39.67 -1.60 -47.26
CA GLU A 872 39.47 -0.26 -47.79
C GLU A 872 39.18 -0.26 -49.30
N GLY A 873 39.72 -1.24 -50.05
CA GLY A 873 39.48 -1.40 -51.48
C GLY A 873 38.01 -1.60 -51.85
N VAL A 874 37.23 -2.21 -50.96
CA VAL A 874 35.78 -2.42 -51.16
C VAL A 874 34.99 -1.11 -50.98
N LEU A 875 35.50 -0.17 -50.20
CA LEU A 875 34.87 1.12 -49.95
C LEU A 875 35.16 2.16 -51.04
N THR A 876 35.92 1.81 -52.08
CA THR A 876 36.25 2.72 -53.21
C THR A 876 35.00 3.26 -53.92
N ALA A 877 33.91 2.50 -53.93
CA ALA A 877 32.62 2.94 -54.47
C ALA A 877 32.03 4.13 -53.71
N VAL A 878 32.30 4.26 -52.42
CA VAL A 878 31.66 5.20 -51.49
C VAL A 878 32.57 6.38 -51.09
N THR A 879 33.87 6.28 -51.41
CA THR A 879 34.92 7.28 -51.14
C THR A 879 34.88 7.84 -49.71
N PRO A 880 35.05 7.00 -48.68
CA PRO A 880 34.88 7.43 -47.28
C PRO A 880 35.77 8.63 -46.93
N ASP A 881 35.23 9.56 -46.15
CA ASP A 881 35.92 10.75 -45.63
C ASP A 881 36.91 10.38 -44.51
N ASP A 882 36.67 9.27 -43.80
CA ASP A 882 37.56 8.70 -42.79
C ASP A 882 37.42 7.16 -42.79
N VAL A 883 38.50 6.45 -42.47
CA VAL A 883 38.53 4.98 -42.44
C VAL A 883 39.10 4.52 -41.11
N VAL A 884 38.29 3.79 -40.34
CA VAL A 884 38.63 3.29 -39.01
C VAL A 884 38.81 1.77 -39.09
N ALA A 885 40.03 1.33 -38.75
CA ALA A 885 40.34 -0.09 -38.66
C ALA A 885 39.81 -0.67 -37.33
N VAL A 886 39.14 -1.83 -37.41
CA VAL A 886 38.58 -2.53 -36.25
C VAL A 886 39.17 -3.94 -36.15
N GLY A 887 39.51 -4.36 -34.93
CA GLY A 887 40.19 -5.63 -34.66
C GLY A 887 39.39 -6.54 -33.73
N ALA A 888 39.65 -7.84 -33.81
CA ALA A 888 39.24 -8.78 -32.78
C ALA A 888 40.11 -8.57 -31.52
N PRO A 889 39.57 -8.83 -30.31
CA PRO A 889 40.37 -8.77 -29.09
C PRO A 889 41.56 -9.72 -29.16
N ALA A 890 42.70 -9.31 -28.56
CA ALA A 890 43.86 -10.18 -28.45
C ALA A 890 43.46 -11.45 -27.68
N GLN A 891 43.73 -12.62 -28.26
CA GLN A 891 43.61 -13.88 -27.52
C GLN A 891 44.64 -13.84 -26.39
N GLU A 892 44.20 -13.70 -25.13
CA GLU A 892 45.02 -14.10 -24.00
C GLU A 892 45.32 -15.59 -24.20
N GLU A 893 46.60 -15.91 -24.47
CA GLU A 893 47.10 -17.27 -24.35
C GLU A 893 46.85 -17.71 -22.91
N VAL A 894 45.77 -18.48 -22.73
CA VAL A 894 45.51 -19.23 -21.51
C VAL A 894 46.66 -20.23 -21.36
N LEU A 895 47.67 -19.84 -20.60
CA LEU A 895 48.63 -20.78 -20.02
C LEU A 895 47.82 -21.77 -19.16
N VAL A 896 47.79 -23.01 -19.64
CA VAL A 896 47.12 -24.19 -19.05
C VAL A 896 47.51 -24.42 -17.60
#